data_AF-A0A8C5AZ59-F1
#
_entry.id   AF-A0A8C5AZ59-F1
#
_cell.length_a   1.000
_cell.length_b   1.000
_cell.length_c   1.000
_cell.angle_alpha   90.00
_cell.angle_beta   90.00
_cell.angle_gamma   90.00
#
_symmetry.space_group_name_H-M   'P 1'
#
loop_
_entity.id
_entity.type
_entity.pdbx_description
1 polymer ?
#
loop_
_entity_poly.entity_id
_entity_poly.type
_entity_poly.pdbx_seq_one_letter_code
_entity_poly.pdbx_strand_id
1 'polypeptide(L)'
;MSLFKARDWWSATLGDGEEFDQGCLCVGDVDNSGAGHDKVVVGSYMGILRIFSPHSSTTGAGAQSQADQQLLEVQLQHPIIQVEVGKFVSCSDQLHLAVLQPRKLSVYSVSGTAGNVEHGAQYQLKLVYEHNLQRTACNMTSGPFGGATGHHSVCIQSMDGMLMFFEQESYSFGRFLPGFLLPGPLAYCPRTDNFLTVSSTRQLESYRYETLAVATDAESRQDAELPLKTGGKRLTPDWTVVLGEAALDLCIPSLSHASSSICVLGERNLYCFRDNGQIRFMKKLEYNPSCFLPYASAEGTINLLLGNHNNMMLVFQDTTLKWAAQLASVPVAVRVANFSELKGVLVTLSSEGHLQCSYLGTDPSFFSTPKVDAREVDYEQLDAEMKTLQRVIREATRSQDILPKADTEEAVTVTTTVSSSMDTPSQALIQDIDDLPVPSVTVKVKVKSSCVMQGSKLTISVRPPLAVSQDQFTLEPMGVGSSTVVAFSAFLNGHYPPADLSGDIAVSYSSPTELNPKGVPRVHQSRFDLPLALVCMSSSPAKSATHKITVDTNKPPVNLTAVFPEFYEKAEESDGNSLAVQFLSGARVTVLASKTSQRYRVQSESFEDMWLVIKELVQRFEHHFAQQGVKDLRHSFTGPLPLPEYFQTVDNHFQLRVSAHQYQDLLAERAVQFRAIQRRLLTRFKDKTPAPLQNLDSLLDATYHQLMALADAAEENRLLLEQAFVRLRSSTHLLVLLLSLWQGLTPDQTNILEATLLPLLQDTPTLGWEESCDAAVSHLLRSCLSRSPKDQAASLAQSAGPALGLPADTGRLKKHITLLCDRLGKGGRLSLASETNAPVPAQVQTLVRPGGVEPIAEAAGDAEDPPLAQDAAKFIKKKQPSKKAKKDKERKEAPREPSEGPLMEEDAAEEPAKERREKREKREPKKEASKEPKGEEVKKESKKESSKDKKEPPREEKERKKEREKEEERRRRGRRREERRRWPGRHL
;
A
#
# COMPACT_ATOMS: atom_id res chain seq x y z
N MET A 1 13.43 38.79 12.16
CA MET A 1 13.11 37.52 11.46
C MET A 1 13.84 37.51 10.11
N SER A 2 15.15 37.21 10.09
CA SER A 2 15.98 37.32 8.88
C SER A 2 16.95 36.15 8.67
N LEU A 3 17.40 35.47 9.73
CA LEU A 3 18.31 34.32 9.64
C LEU A 3 17.90 33.30 8.57
N PHE A 4 18.88 32.89 7.76
CA PHE A 4 18.73 31.93 6.65
C PHE A 4 17.70 32.33 5.59
N LYS A 5 17.48 33.64 5.39
CA LYS A 5 16.73 34.17 4.24
C LYS A 5 17.57 35.18 3.47
N ALA A 6 17.47 35.16 2.15
CA ALA A 6 17.87 36.30 1.33
C ALA A 6 16.94 37.46 1.69
N ARG A 7 17.51 38.63 1.94
CA ARG A 7 16.79 39.85 2.30
C ARG A 7 16.86 40.77 1.10
N ASP A 8 15.69 41.24 0.69
CA ASP A 8 15.55 42.14 -0.44
C ASP A 8 16.23 43.47 -0.12
N TRP A 9 17.00 43.99 -1.08
CA TRP A 9 17.54 45.35 -1.07
C TRP A 9 16.99 46.14 -2.26
N TRP A 10 16.83 45.47 -3.40
CA TRP A 10 16.09 45.99 -4.56
C TRP A 10 15.53 44.82 -5.39
N SER A 11 14.28 44.91 -5.83
CA SER A 11 13.66 43.91 -6.71
C SER A 11 12.75 44.54 -7.77
N ALA A 12 12.64 43.83 -8.91
CA ALA A 12 11.78 44.15 -10.03
C ALA A 12 11.25 42.87 -10.69
N THR A 13 10.06 42.93 -11.28
CA THR A 13 9.54 41.87 -12.16
C THR A 13 9.58 42.39 -13.60
N LEU A 14 10.29 41.67 -14.47
CA LEU A 14 10.64 42.11 -15.82
C LEU A 14 9.60 41.64 -16.85
N GLY A 15 8.56 42.45 -17.03
CA GLY A 15 7.52 42.24 -18.04
C GLY A 15 6.50 41.16 -17.69
N ASP A 16 5.49 41.02 -18.55
CA ASP A 16 4.44 40.00 -18.44
C ASP A 16 4.68 38.89 -19.48
N GLY A 17 5.04 37.69 -19.03
CA GLY A 17 5.26 36.53 -19.91
C GLY A 17 6.58 36.55 -20.70
N GLU A 18 7.58 37.29 -20.25
CA GLU A 18 8.95 37.19 -20.77
C GLU A 18 9.66 35.93 -20.22
N GLU A 19 10.61 35.38 -21.00
CA GLU A 19 11.42 34.21 -20.62
C GLU A 19 12.92 34.57 -20.58
N PHE A 20 13.64 33.98 -19.61
CA PHE A 20 15.06 34.25 -19.33
C PHE A 20 15.84 32.97 -18.96
N ASP A 21 17.14 32.98 -19.25
CA ASP A 21 18.07 31.83 -19.07
C ASP A 21 19.44 32.28 -18.51
N GLN A 22 20.37 31.37 -18.28
CA GLN A 22 21.65 31.62 -17.60
C GLN A 22 22.56 32.66 -18.29
N GLY A 23 22.41 32.81 -19.62
CA GLY A 23 23.12 33.82 -20.43
C GLY A 23 22.50 35.22 -20.37
N CYS A 24 21.27 35.37 -19.87
CA CYS A 24 20.51 36.61 -19.91
C CYS A 24 20.99 37.68 -18.92
N LEU A 25 21.73 37.31 -17.86
CA LEU A 25 22.14 38.20 -16.77
C LEU A 25 23.65 38.50 -16.80
N CYS A 26 23.99 39.77 -17.00
CA CYS A 26 25.35 40.30 -16.92
C CYS A 26 25.45 41.44 -15.91
N VAL A 27 26.65 41.69 -15.37
CA VAL A 27 26.93 42.69 -14.32
C VAL A 27 28.29 43.34 -14.62
N GLY A 28 28.36 44.68 -14.59
CA GLY A 28 29.61 45.45 -14.78
C GLY A 28 29.39 46.94 -15.05
N ASP A 29 30.46 47.75 -14.99
CA ASP A 29 30.47 49.21 -15.29
C ASP A 29 30.37 49.48 -16.81
N VAL A 30 29.26 49.05 -17.42
CA VAL A 30 29.01 49.07 -18.89
C VAL A 30 28.92 50.48 -19.48
N ASP A 31 28.51 51.44 -18.67
CA ASP A 31 28.49 52.89 -18.93
C ASP A 31 29.87 53.55 -18.77
N ASN A 32 30.89 52.78 -18.35
CA ASN A 32 32.27 53.23 -18.14
C ASN A 32 32.36 54.46 -17.22
N SER A 33 31.58 54.45 -16.14
CA SER A 33 31.44 55.60 -15.22
C SER A 33 32.75 55.98 -14.52
N GLY A 34 33.69 55.04 -14.39
CA GLY A 34 34.95 55.23 -13.69
C GLY A 34 34.82 55.23 -12.16
N ALA A 35 33.59 55.14 -11.64
CA ALA A 35 33.31 54.94 -10.22
C ALA A 35 33.54 53.48 -9.77
N GLY A 36 33.57 52.53 -10.71
CA GLY A 36 33.67 51.10 -10.39
C GLY A 36 32.41 50.58 -9.70
N HIS A 37 31.24 51.07 -10.13
CA HIS A 37 29.93 50.61 -9.65
C HIS A 37 29.22 49.84 -10.76
N ASP A 38 28.97 48.57 -10.49
CA ASP A 38 28.41 47.64 -11.46
C ASP A 38 26.95 48.00 -11.79
N LYS A 39 26.58 47.94 -13.08
CA LYS A 39 25.19 48.00 -13.53
C LYS A 39 24.69 46.58 -13.80
N VAL A 40 23.39 46.35 -13.63
CA VAL A 40 22.76 45.06 -13.94
C VAL A 40 22.18 45.12 -15.35
N VAL A 41 22.64 44.23 -16.23
CA VAL A 41 22.13 44.12 -17.60
C VAL A 41 21.33 42.83 -17.74
N VAL A 42 20.11 42.94 -18.29
CA VAL A 42 19.25 41.79 -18.57
C VAL A 42 18.78 41.81 -20.03
N GLY A 43 18.99 40.71 -20.75
CA GLY A 43 18.47 40.47 -22.09
C GLY A 43 17.39 39.39 -22.09
N SER A 44 16.26 39.67 -22.75
CA SER A 44 15.07 38.81 -22.79
C SER A 44 15.00 37.96 -24.07
N TYR A 45 14.39 36.76 -23.98
CA TYR A 45 14.03 35.99 -25.17
C TYR A 45 12.96 36.69 -26.05
N MET A 46 12.24 37.70 -25.52
CA MET A 46 11.40 38.59 -26.34
C MET A 46 12.20 39.68 -27.08
N GLY A 47 13.53 39.71 -26.95
CA GLY A 47 14.42 40.68 -27.61
C GLY A 47 14.58 42.00 -26.87
N ILE A 48 14.00 42.15 -25.68
CA ILE A 48 14.11 43.37 -24.87
C ILE A 48 15.42 43.36 -24.07
N LEU A 49 16.19 44.43 -24.18
CA LEU A 49 17.41 44.68 -23.41
C LEU A 49 17.16 45.78 -22.38
N ARG A 50 17.43 45.51 -21.10
CA ARG A 50 17.28 46.46 -19.99
C ARG A 50 18.60 46.63 -19.25
N ILE A 51 18.91 47.84 -18.81
CA ILE A 51 20.06 48.15 -17.94
C ILE A 51 19.57 48.90 -16.71
N PHE A 52 19.95 48.43 -15.54
CA PHE A 52 19.57 48.99 -14.24
C PHE A 52 20.77 49.51 -13.46
N SER A 53 20.55 50.56 -12.67
CA SER A 53 21.45 51.05 -11.63
C SER A 53 20.74 51.05 -10.27
N PRO A 54 20.59 49.88 -9.62
CA PRO A 54 19.93 49.78 -8.32
C PRO A 54 20.58 50.67 -7.25
N HIS A 55 19.74 51.33 -6.46
CA HIS A 55 20.10 52.01 -5.22
C HIS A 55 19.03 51.70 -4.16
N SER A 56 19.34 51.92 -2.87
CA SER A 56 18.35 51.74 -1.80
C SER A 56 17.09 52.57 -2.07
N SER A 57 15.93 51.91 -2.09
CA SER A 57 14.62 52.57 -2.12
C SER A 57 14.23 52.93 -0.68
N THR A 58 14.46 54.17 -0.29
CA THR A 58 14.12 54.67 1.05
C THR A 58 12.62 54.46 1.33
N THR A 59 12.31 53.65 2.33
CA THR A 59 10.94 53.18 2.61
C THR A 59 10.01 54.33 3.01
N GLY A 60 9.30 54.91 2.04
CA GLY A 60 8.36 56.01 2.27
C GLY A 60 7.71 56.62 1.02
N ALA A 61 8.37 56.58 -0.15
CA ALA A 61 7.84 57.14 -1.41
C ALA A 61 7.39 56.03 -2.36
N GLY A 62 6.09 55.95 -2.66
CA GLY A 62 5.52 54.90 -3.51
C GLY A 62 5.64 55.18 -5.02
N ALA A 63 5.81 54.11 -5.80
CA ALA A 63 5.75 54.00 -7.28
C ALA A 63 6.74 54.86 -8.11
N GLN A 64 7.10 56.06 -7.69
CA GLN A 64 7.91 56.98 -8.51
C GLN A 64 9.40 56.58 -8.55
N SER A 65 9.93 55.95 -7.48
CA SER A 65 11.35 55.59 -7.35
C SER A 65 11.83 54.46 -8.28
N GLN A 66 10.95 53.74 -8.98
CA GLN A 66 11.37 52.66 -9.90
C GLN A 66 11.83 53.19 -11.27
N ALA A 67 11.35 54.37 -11.70
CA ALA A 67 11.66 54.90 -13.03
C ALA A 67 13.13 55.30 -13.18
N ASP A 68 13.71 55.94 -12.16
CA ASP A 68 15.10 56.43 -12.17
C ASP A 68 16.15 55.31 -12.09
N GLN A 69 15.73 54.10 -11.72
CA GLN A 69 16.60 52.94 -11.51
C GLN A 69 16.83 52.14 -12.80
N GLN A 70 16.02 52.36 -13.84
CA GLN A 70 16.17 51.77 -15.17
C GLN A 70 16.85 52.78 -16.10
N LEU A 71 18.13 52.57 -16.41
CA LEU A 71 18.94 53.48 -17.23
C LEU A 71 18.47 53.52 -18.69
N LEU A 72 18.13 52.35 -19.24
CA LEU A 72 17.52 52.21 -20.57
C LEU A 72 16.74 50.90 -20.70
N GLU A 73 15.77 50.90 -21.61
CA GLU A 73 15.10 49.73 -22.15
C GLU A 73 14.99 49.87 -23.67
N VAL A 74 15.42 48.83 -24.41
CA VAL A 74 15.45 48.83 -25.88
C VAL A 74 14.93 47.49 -26.40
N GLN A 75 13.86 47.54 -27.20
CA GLN A 75 13.36 46.40 -27.96
C GLN A 75 14.23 46.15 -29.20
N LEU A 76 14.96 45.04 -29.23
CA LEU A 76 15.63 44.52 -30.43
C LEU A 76 14.67 43.60 -31.21
N GLN A 77 14.92 43.39 -32.50
CA GLN A 77 14.02 42.64 -33.39
C GLN A 77 14.04 41.11 -33.19
N HIS A 78 15.00 40.57 -32.43
CA HIS A 78 15.23 39.12 -32.29
C HIS A 78 15.57 38.77 -30.82
N PRO A 79 15.30 37.53 -30.38
CA PRO A 79 15.64 37.04 -29.05
C PRO A 79 17.10 37.31 -28.65
N ILE A 80 17.34 37.64 -27.39
CA ILE A 80 18.69 37.79 -26.85
C ILE A 80 19.05 36.49 -26.11
N ILE A 81 20.01 35.74 -26.66
CA ILE A 81 20.47 34.46 -26.12
C ILE A 81 21.42 34.68 -24.94
N GLN A 82 22.36 35.61 -25.10
CA GLN A 82 23.42 35.85 -24.12
C GLN A 82 23.90 37.30 -24.19
N VAL A 83 24.28 37.84 -23.03
CA VAL A 83 24.80 39.19 -22.89
C VAL A 83 26.14 39.16 -22.14
N GLU A 84 27.17 39.80 -22.69
CA GLU A 84 28.49 39.94 -22.04
C GLU A 84 28.98 41.38 -22.07
N VAL A 85 29.75 41.76 -21.05
CA VAL A 85 30.44 43.06 -20.95
C VAL A 85 31.95 42.82 -21.01
N GLY A 86 32.64 43.49 -21.94
CA GLY A 86 34.07 43.23 -22.21
C GLY A 86 34.71 44.22 -23.19
N LYS A 87 36.02 44.11 -23.40
CA LYS A 87 36.80 45.02 -24.26
C LYS A 87 36.71 44.62 -25.74
N PHE A 88 35.52 44.74 -26.33
CA PHE A 88 35.20 44.19 -27.65
C PHE A 88 35.60 45.07 -28.84
N VAL A 89 36.13 46.28 -28.63
CA VAL A 89 36.43 47.24 -29.72
C VAL A 89 37.93 47.47 -29.83
N SER A 90 38.46 47.42 -31.05
CA SER A 90 39.89 47.62 -31.32
C SER A 90 40.38 48.99 -30.87
N CYS A 91 41.59 49.04 -30.30
CA CYS A 91 42.23 50.26 -29.80
C CYS A 91 41.45 51.03 -28.71
N SER A 92 40.43 50.43 -28.09
CA SER A 92 39.72 51.00 -26.93
C SER A 92 39.90 50.15 -25.68
N ASP A 93 40.18 50.80 -24.55
CA ASP A 93 40.22 50.18 -23.22
C ASP A 93 38.82 50.12 -22.55
N GLN A 94 37.79 50.69 -23.17
CA GLN A 94 36.44 50.76 -22.61
C GLN A 94 35.71 49.42 -22.68
N LEU A 95 34.85 49.18 -21.68
CA LEU A 95 33.90 48.09 -21.67
C LEU A 95 32.76 48.36 -22.66
N HIS A 96 32.41 47.35 -23.43
CA HIS A 96 31.36 47.36 -24.44
C HIS A 96 30.40 46.19 -24.19
N LEU A 97 29.17 46.32 -24.68
CA LEU A 97 28.11 45.34 -24.48
C LEU A 97 27.95 44.47 -25.72
N ALA A 98 28.32 43.19 -25.62
CA ALA A 98 28.07 42.19 -26.64
C ALA A 98 26.69 41.55 -26.40
N VAL A 99 25.83 41.60 -27.42
CA VAL A 99 24.49 41.01 -27.41
C VAL A 99 24.42 39.92 -28.48
N LEU A 100 24.25 38.68 -28.05
CA LEU A 100 24.11 37.53 -28.94
C LEU A 100 22.63 37.26 -29.25
N GLN A 101 22.31 37.22 -30.53
CA GLN A 101 21.00 36.85 -31.08
C GLN A 101 21.16 35.61 -31.98
N PRO A 102 20.09 34.84 -32.28
CA PRO A 102 20.19 33.55 -32.97
C PRO A 102 21.04 33.52 -34.24
N ARG A 103 21.09 34.60 -35.03
CA ARG A 103 21.91 34.69 -36.26
C ARG A 103 22.77 35.95 -36.33
N LYS A 104 23.04 36.60 -35.20
CA LYS A 104 23.63 37.95 -35.17
C LYS A 104 24.35 38.21 -33.85
N LEU A 105 25.58 38.74 -33.93
CA LEU A 105 26.29 39.33 -32.79
C LEU A 105 26.34 40.84 -33.01
N SER A 106 25.80 41.62 -32.06
CA SER A 106 25.85 43.08 -32.08
C SER A 106 26.64 43.59 -30.88
N VAL A 107 27.60 44.49 -31.14
CA VAL A 107 28.41 45.12 -30.09
C VAL A 107 28.04 46.59 -29.97
N TYR A 108 27.60 46.97 -28.78
CA TYR A 108 27.11 48.30 -28.45
C TYR A 108 28.04 49.02 -27.46
N SER A 109 28.14 50.33 -27.62
CA SER A 109 28.66 51.25 -26.62
C SER A 109 27.48 51.88 -25.89
N VAL A 110 27.48 51.83 -24.56
CA VAL A 110 26.49 52.49 -23.70
C VAL A 110 27.12 53.79 -23.22
N SER A 111 26.44 54.92 -23.44
CA SER A 111 26.91 56.22 -22.94
C SER A 111 25.76 57.01 -22.31
N GLY A 112 25.93 57.41 -21.05
CA GLY A 112 25.05 58.35 -20.37
C GLY A 112 25.43 59.80 -20.68
N THR A 113 24.44 60.63 -21.01
CA THR A 113 24.57 62.09 -21.09
C THR A 113 23.86 62.69 -19.88
N ALA A 114 24.61 63.34 -18.97
CA ALA A 114 24.04 63.94 -17.77
C ALA A 114 23.14 65.14 -18.10
N GLY A 115 21.96 65.20 -17.50
CA GLY A 115 21.06 66.35 -17.56
C GLY A 115 21.27 67.32 -16.39
N ASN A 116 20.61 68.47 -16.46
CA ASN A 116 20.66 69.50 -15.39
C ASN A 116 19.86 69.12 -14.12
N VAL A 117 19.17 67.97 -14.13
CA VAL A 117 18.35 67.38 -13.06
C VAL A 117 18.51 65.86 -13.18
N GLU A 118 18.36 65.11 -12.09
CA GLU A 118 18.58 63.65 -12.05
C GLU A 118 17.73 62.89 -13.09
N HIS A 119 16.42 63.15 -13.16
CA HIS A 119 15.51 62.64 -14.21
C HIS A 119 15.84 63.09 -15.65
N GLY A 120 16.85 63.94 -15.83
CA GLY A 120 17.28 64.47 -17.13
C GLY A 120 18.46 63.72 -17.75
N ALA A 121 19.04 62.73 -17.07
CA ALA A 121 20.10 61.91 -17.63
C ALA A 121 19.58 60.98 -18.74
N GLN A 122 20.17 61.04 -19.93
CA GLN A 122 19.76 60.22 -21.08
C GLN A 122 20.86 59.23 -21.46
N TYR A 123 20.54 57.92 -21.39
CA TYR A 123 21.43 56.87 -21.86
C TYR A 123 21.08 56.47 -23.29
N GLN A 124 22.09 56.43 -24.16
CA GLN A 124 21.96 55.93 -25.53
C GLN A 124 22.72 54.62 -25.71
N LEU A 125 22.10 53.68 -26.43
CA LEU A 125 22.69 52.40 -26.83
C LEU A 125 23.17 52.53 -28.28
N LYS A 126 24.46 52.80 -28.50
CA LYS A 126 25.03 53.03 -29.82
C LYS A 126 25.65 51.75 -30.38
N LEU A 127 25.13 51.24 -31.50
CA LEU A 127 25.77 50.14 -32.23
C LEU A 127 27.16 50.57 -32.72
N VAL A 128 28.19 49.78 -32.43
CA VAL A 128 29.56 50.00 -32.91
C VAL A 128 29.81 49.16 -34.16
N TYR A 129 29.56 47.85 -34.08
CA TYR A 129 29.65 46.93 -35.21
C TYR A 129 28.71 45.72 -35.03
N GLU A 130 28.53 44.96 -36.11
CA GLU A 130 27.60 43.83 -36.19
C GLU A 130 28.17 42.72 -37.06
N HIS A 131 28.13 41.48 -36.57
CA HIS A 131 28.47 40.27 -37.31
C HIS A 131 27.22 39.45 -37.62
N ASN A 132 26.98 39.18 -38.90
CA ASN A 132 25.92 38.29 -39.36
C ASN A 132 26.40 36.83 -39.33
N LEU A 133 25.71 35.97 -38.58
CA LEU A 133 26.12 34.58 -38.35
C LEU A 133 25.48 33.65 -39.38
N GLN A 134 26.32 32.87 -40.07
CA GLN A 134 25.86 31.90 -41.08
C GLN A 134 25.06 30.75 -40.45
N ARG A 135 25.42 30.36 -39.23
CA ARG A 135 24.80 29.29 -38.42
C ARG A 135 24.06 29.87 -37.23
N THR A 136 23.07 29.14 -36.71
CA THR A 136 22.34 29.54 -35.51
C THR A 136 23.24 29.39 -34.28
N ALA A 137 23.38 30.44 -33.47
CA ALA A 137 24.17 30.42 -32.23
C ALA A 137 23.44 29.68 -31.08
N CYS A 138 24.22 29.14 -30.14
CA CYS A 138 23.74 28.55 -28.89
C CYS A 138 24.22 29.32 -27.66
N ASN A 139 25.51 29.67 -27.63
CA ASN A 139 26.16 30.46 -26.58
C ASN A 139 27.41 31.13 -27.15
N MET A 140 28.05 31.97 -26.36
CA MET A 140 29.38 32.51 -26.61
C MET A 140 30.25 32.48 -25.35
N THR A 141 31.54 32.75 -25.53
CA THR A 141 32.48 33.09 -24.45
C THR A 141 33.50 34.09 -24.99
N SER A 142 34.05 34.95 -24.14
CA SER A 142 35.03 35.96 -24.54
C SER A 142 36.30 35.97 -23.69
N GLY A 143 37.36 36.56 -24.26
CA GLY A 143 38.60 36.78 -23.53
C GLY A 143 39.81 37.08 -24.44
N PRO A 144 41.01 37.21 -23.83
CA PRO A 144 42.27 37.41 -24.54
C PRO A 144 42.77 36.08 -25.13
N PHE A 145 42.17 35.64 -26.24
CA PHE A 145 42.59 34.43 -26.97
C PHE A 145 44.02 34.59 -27.50
N GLY A 146 44.84 33.53 -27.48
CA GLY A 146 46.24 33.59 -27.90
C GLY A 146 47.13 34.49 -27.02
N GLY A 147 46.64 34.93 -25.86
CA GLY A 147 47.35 35.86 -24.97
C GLY A 147 47.30 37.34 -25.40
N ALA A 148 46.36 37.73 -26.27
CA ALA A 148 46.22 39.12 -26.73
C ALA A 148 46.05 40.12 -25.56
N THR A 149 46.85 41.19 -25.55
CA THR A 149 46.81 42.21 -24.48
C THR A 149 45.96 43.42 -24.89
N GLY A 150 44.98 43.78 -24.06
CA GLY A 150 44.19 45.02 -24.20
C GLY A 150 42.77 44.85 -24.73
N HIS A 151 42.51 43.83 -25.56
CA HIS A 151 41.21 43.57 -26.17
C HIS A 151 40.71 42.15 -25.90
N HIS A 152 39.40 41.95 -25.96
CA HIS A 152 38.75 40.64 -25.84
C HIS A 152 38.22 40.22 -27.21
N SER A 153 38.54 39.00 -27.63
CA SER A 153 37.93 38.34 -28.78
C SER A 153 36.73 37.50 -28.33
N VAL A 154 35.84 37.16 -29.26
CA VAL A 154 34.58 36.43 -28.98
C VAL A 154 34.59 35.09 -29.72
N CYS A 155 34.24 34.02 -29.03
CA CYS A 155 34.02 32.69 -29.59
C CYS A 155 32.55 32.32 -29.43
N ILE A 156 31.84 32.09 -30.54
CA ILE A 156 30.43 31.69 -30.55
C ILE A 156 30.34 30.19 -30.85
N GLN A 157 29.59 29.44 -30.04
CA GLN A 157 29.22 28.07 -30.37
C GLN A 157 27.91 28.07 -31.17
N SER A 158 27.89 27.40 -32.32
CA SER A 158 26.66 27.16 -33.07
C SER A 158 25.90 25.93 -32.57
N MET A 159 24.59 25.89 -32.82
CA MET A 159 23.69 24.78 -32.49
C MET A 159 24.09 23.43 -33.12
N ASP A 160 24.87 23.48 -34.21
CA ASP A 160 25.45 22.34 -34.94
C ASP A 160 26.95 22.10 -34.64
N GLY A 161 27.50 22.77 -33.62
CA GLY A 161 28.81 22.42 -33.04
C GLY A 161 30.03 23.04 -33.70
N MET A 162 29.85 24.12 -34.47
CA MET A 162 30.96 24.95 -34.96
C MET A 162 31.31 26.02 -33.92
N LEU A 163 32.58 26.09 -33.52
CA LEU A 163 33.13 27.26 -32.83
C LEU A 163 33.52 28.30 -33.88
N MET A 164 33.02 29.53 -33.76
CA MET A 164 33.25 30.66 -34.67
C MET A 164 33.98 31.77 -33.92
N PHE A 165 35.15 32.18 -34.40
CA PHE A 165 36.05 33.12 -33.73
C PHE A 165 36.03 34.50 -34.39
N PHE A 166 35.90 35.53 -33.56
CA PHE A 166 35.82 36.93 -33.97
C PHE A 166 36.85 37.77 -33.20
N GLU A 167 37.81 38.34 -33.94
CA GLU A 167 38.73 39.37 -33.47
C GLU A 167 38.07 40.74 -33.71
N GLN A 168 37.36 41.22 -32.69
CA GLN A 168 36.67 42.51 -32.64
C GLN A 168 35.77 42.73 -33.88
N GLU A 169 36.09 43.70 -34.73
CA GLU A 169 35.34 44.05 -35.94
C GLU A 169 35.47 43.01 -37.07
N SER A 170 36.23 41.92 -36.89
CA SER A 170 36.55 40.92 -37.92
C SER A 170 36.19 39.47 -37.52
N TYR A 171 35.93 38.64 -38.52
CA TYR A 171 35.78 37.18 -38.36
C TYR A 171 37.10 36.49 -38.76
N SER A 172 37.64 35.67 -37.86
CA SER A 172 38.96 35.06 -38.02
C SER A 172 38.86 33.69 -38.70
N PHE A 173 38.15 32.76 -38.08
CA PHE A 173 37.97 31.39 -38.56
C PHE A 173 36.85 30.66 -37.79
N GLY A 174 36.50 29.46 -38.22
CA GLY A 174 35.62 28.57 -37.47
C GLY A 174 36.03 27.10 -37.62
N ARG A 175 35.66 26.26 -36.66
CA ARG A 175 35.99 24.82 -36.60
C ARG A 175 34.84 24.00 -36.02
N PHE A 176 34.56 22.83 -36.59
CA PHE A 176 33.64 21.87 -36.00
C PHE A 176 34.25 21.06 -34.85
N LEU A 177 33.50 20.90 -33.77
CA LEU A 177 33.83 20.00 -32.67
C LEU A 177 33.63 18.53 -33.09
N PRO A 178 34.58 17.62 -32.80
CA PRO A 178 34.45 16.21 -33.15
C PRO A 178 33.40 15.51 -32.29
N GLY A 179 32.56 14.65 -32.89
CA GLY A 179 31.60 13.83 -32.13
C GLY A 179 30.39 14.59 -31.57
N PHE A 180 30.11 15.78 -32.10
CA PHE A 180 29.00 16.63 -31.68
C PHE A 180 27.61 15.99 -31.95
N LEU A 181 26.62 16.38 -31.14
CA LEU A 181 25.21 16.00 -31.29
C LEU A 181 24.27 17.05 -30.70
N LEU A 182 24.63 17.60 -29.54
CA LEU A 182 23.98 18.71 -28.86
C LEU A 182 25.05 19.66 -28.32
N PRO A 183 24.79 20.98 -28.26
CA PRO A 183 25.65 21.92 -27.58
C PRO A 183 25.65 21.68 -26.07
N GLY A 184 26.70 22.18 -25.43
CA GLY A 184 26.89 22.17 -23.98
C GLY A 184 27.66 23.43 -23.58
N PRO A 185 27.83 23.71 -22.28
CA PRO A 185 28.48 24.94 -21.83
C PRO A 185 29.90 25.05 -22.40
N LEU A 186 30.33 26.28 -22.68
CA LEU A 186 31.61 26.63 -23.27
C LEU A 186 32.25 27.77 -22.46
N ALA A 187 33.52 27.64 -22.09
CA ALA A 187 34.29 28.75 -21.54
C ALA A 187 35.76 28.71 -21.97
N TYR A 188 36.41 29.87 -21.94
CA TYR A 188 37.83 30.05 -22.25
C TYR A 188 38.71 30.12 -20.98
N CYS A 189 39.83 29.40 -20.96
CA CYS A 189 40.81 29.48 -19.87
C CYS A 189 42.03 30.35 -20.26
N PRO A 190 42.11 31.61 -19.78
CA PRO A 190 43.18 32.53 -20.17
C PRO A 190 44.58 32.18 -19.63
N ARG A 191 44.72 31.19 -18.73
CA ARG A 191 46.03 30.69 -18.28
C ARG A 191 46.64 29.69 -19.27
N THR A 192 45.82 28.82 -19.84
CA THR A 192 46.28 27.70 -20.68
C THR A 192 46.05 27.93 -22.17
N ASP A 193 45.34 29.00 -22.54
CA ASP A 193 44.87 29.27 -23.90
C ASP A 193 44.02 28.10 -24.46
N ASN A 194 43.22 27.47 -23.59
CA ASN A 194 42.33 26.36 -23.94
C ASN A 194 40.85 26.75 -23.80
N PHE A 195 40.06 26.33 -24.78
CA PHE A 195 38.60 26.28 -24.71
C PHE A 195 38.16 24.98 -24.06
N LEU A 196 37.16 25.07 -23.18
CA LEU A 196 36.64 23.96 -22.39
C LEU A 196 35.14 23.85 -22.63
N THR A 197 34.70 22.64 -23.00
CA THR A 197 33.27 22.36 -23.22
C THR A 197 32.92 20.94 -22.77
N VAL A 198 31.63 20.70 -22.50
CA VAL A 198 31.12 19.39 -22.12
C VAL A 198 30.28 18.83 -23.25
N SER A 199 30.76 17.78 -23.91
CA SER A 199 30.06 17.18 -25.05
C SER A 199 28.90 16.29 -24.63
N SER A 200 27.96 16.06 -25.56
CA SER A 200 26.84 15.12 -25.41
C SER A 200 27.24 13.70 -24.96
N THR A 201 28.51 13.31 -25.17
CA THR A 201 29.08 12.04 -24.69
C THR A 201 29.39 12.02 -23.19
N ARG A 202 29.08 13.13 -22.48
CA ARG A 202 29.29 13.34 -21.04
C ARG A 202 30.77 13.41 -20.68
N GLN A 203 31.55 14.09 -21.54
CA GLN A 203 32.98 14.31 -21.38
C GLN A 203 33.27 15.80 -21.33
N LEU A 204 34.06 16.22 -20.34
CA LEU A 204 34.74 17.52 -20.35
C LEU A 204 35.93 17.41 -21.30
N GLU A 205 35.98 18.27 -22.30
CA GLU A 205 36.97 18.26 -23.37
C GLU A 205 37.70 19.61 -23.40
N SER A 206 39.03 19.57 -23.54
CA SER A 206 39.88 20.77 -23.60
C SER A 206 40.55 20.89 -24.97
N TYR A 207 40.41 22.05 -25.62
CA TYR A 207 40.93 22.33 -26.96
C TYR A 207 41.79 23.60 -26.96
N ARG A 208 43.08 23.50 -27.26
CA ARG A 208 43.98 24.66 -27.31
C ARG A 208 43.66 25.55 -28.51
N TYR A 209 43.65 26.87 -28.31
CA TYR A 209 43.35 27.86 -29.33
C TYR A 209 44.28 27.75 -30.56
N GLU A 210 45.59 27.61 -30.34
CA GLU A 210 46.57 27.31 -31.42
C GLU A 210 46.17 26.09 -32.27
N THR A 211 45.71 25.02 -31.62
CA THR A 211 45.29 23.79 -32.31
C THR A 211 43.97 23.99 -33.08
N LEU A 212 43.05 24.79 -32.55
CA LEU A 212 41.82 25.18 -33.24
C LEU A 212 42.15 26.07 -34.47
N ALA A 213 43.02 27.07 -34.33
CA ALA A 213 43.43 27.95 -35.42
C ALA A 213 44.09 27.17 -36.58
N VAL A 214 45.04 26.27 -36.27
CA VAL A 214 45.83 25.53 -37.27
C VAL A 214 45.10 24.29 -37.83
N ALA A 215 44.05 23.79 -37.17
CA ALA A 215 43.27 22.65 -37.68
C ALA A 215 42.60 22.96 -39.04
N THR A 216 42.60 21.97 -39.94
CA THR A 216 41.86 22.02 -41.20
C THR A 216 40.48 21.40 -41.01
N ASP A 217 39.43 22.06 -41.53
CA ASP A 217 38.07 21.51 -41.51
C ASP A 217 38.00 20.15 -42.22
N ALA A 218 37.20 19.23 -41.68
CA ALA A 218 37.02 17.89 -42.24
C ALA A 218 36.06 17.85 -43.45
N GLU A 219 35.24 18.89 -43.61
CA GLU A 219 34.09 18.91 -44.54
C GLU A 219 34.26 19.84 -45.75
N SER A 220 35.45 20.39 -46.00
CA SER A 220 35.83 21.02 -47.28
C SER A 220 36.04 19.98 -48.40
N ARG A 221 35.14 18.99 -48.47
CA ARG A 221 35.19 17.80 -49.34
C ARG A 221 33.95 17.74 -50.25
N GLN A 222 33.71 18.79 -51.03
CA GLN A 222 32.70 18.77 -52.10
C GLN A 222 33.28 18.84 -53.52
N ASP A 223 34.52 19.34 -53.70
CA ASP A 223 35.24 19.21 -54.97
C ASP A 223 35.99 17.87 -55.03
N ALA A 224 35.62 17.03 -56.00
CA ALA A 224 36.09 15.64 -56.11
C ALA A 224 37.27 15.44 -57.09
N GLU A 225 37.83 16.50 -57.67
CA GLU A 225 38.87 16.45 -58.71
C GLU A 225 40.05 17.38 -58.44
N LEU A 226 41.02 16.96 -57.61
CA LEU A 226 42.46 17.34 -57.67
C LEU A 226 43.30 16.50 -56.66
N PRO A 227 44.57 16.15 -56.92
CA PRO A 227 45.35 15.27 -56.04
C PRO A 227 45.89 15.91 -54.75
N LEU A 228 45.98 15.11 -53.68
CA LEU A 228 46.43 15.52 -52.33
C LEU A 228 47.88 16.06 -52.30
N LYS A 229 48.07 17.26 -51.74
CA LYS A 229 49.39 17.75 -51.25
C LYS A 229 49.37 18.60 -49.96
N THR A 230 48.44 18.34 -49.03
CA THR A 230 48.54 18.83 -47.63
C THR A 230 47.93 17.83 -46.66
N GLY A 231 48.73 17.36 -45.69
CA GLY A 231 48.30 16.45 -44.63
C GLY A 231 47.77 17.21 -43.42
N GLY A 232 46.53 17.69 -43.49
CA GLY A 232 45.86 18.35 -42.37
C GLY A 232 45.66 17.40 -41.18
N LYS A 233 45.99 17.85 -39.95
CA LYS A 233 45.68 17.09 -38.73
C LYS A 233 44.19 17.25 -38.41
N ARG A 234 43.51 16.12 -38.18
CA ARG A 234 42.15 16.11 -37.63
C ARG A 234 42.17 16.74 -36.23
N LEU A 235 41.21 17.61 -35.93
CA LEU A 235 41.05 18.20 -34.59
C LEU A 235 40.86 17.10 -33.54
N THR A 236 41.65 17.16 -32.47
CA THR A 236 41.57 16.31 -31.29
C THR A 236 41.72 17.17 -30.03
N PRO A 237 41.00 16.87 -28.94
CA PRO A 237 41.22 17.53 -27.66
C PRO A 237 42.62 17.23 -27.09
N ASP A 238 43.14 18.18 -26.33
CA ASP A 238 44.40 18.13 -25.56
C ASP A 238 44.28 17.12 -24.40
N TRP A 239 43.11 17.12 -23.74
CA TRP A 239 42.70 16.09 -22.78
C TRP A 239 41.16 15.97 -22.69
N THR A 240 40.68 14.82 -22.20
CA THR A 240 39.25 14.54 -21.98
C THR A 240 39.01 13.84 -20.63
N VAL A 241 37.88 14.13 -19.98
CA VAL A 241 37.48 13.49 -18.71
C VAL A 241 35.99 13.14 -18.73
N VAL A 242 35.65 11.88 -18.46
CA VAL A 242 34.26 11.41 -18.38
C VAL A 242 33.61 11.88 -17.08
N LEU A 243 32.53 12.67 -17.19
CA LEU A 243 31.72 13.16 -16.07
C LEU A 243 30.58 12.21 -15.68
N GLY A 244 30.14 11.36 -16.61
CA GLY A 244 29.02 10.43 -16.41
C GLY A 244 27.62 11.06 -16.50
N GLU A 245 27.52 12.38 -16.51
CA GLU A 245 26.29 13.17 -16.74
C GLU A 245 26.57 14.43 -17.57
N ALA A 246 25.52 15.14 -18.00
CA ALA A 246 25.67 16.43 -18.67
C ALA A 246 25.99 17.54 -17.66
N ALA A 247 26.56 18.64 -18.16
CA ALA A 247 26.77 19.88 -17.41
C ALA A 247 25.74 20.94 -17.84
N LEU A 248 25.23 21.69 -16.86
CA LEU A 248 24.37 22.86 -17.04
C LEU A 248 25.23 24.09 -17.40
N ASP A 249 26.29 24.30 -16.62
CA ASP A 249 27.17 25.47 -16.69
C ASP A 249 28.64 25.09 -16.39
N LEU A 250 29.57 25.89 -16.91
CA LEU A 250 31.02 25.70 -16.79
C LEU A 250 31.68 27.08 -16.62
N CYS A 251 32.32 27.30 -15.47
CA CYS A 251 32.88 28.59 -15.11
C CYS A 251 34.35 28.47 -14.67
N ILE A 252 35.17 29.45 -15.07
CA ILE A 252 36.62 29.46 -14.86
C ILE A 252 36.99 30.68 -14.00
N PRO A 253 36.96 30.57 -12.66
CA PRO A 253 37.25 31.67 -11.74
C PRO A 253 38.65 32.28 -11.92
N SER A 254 38.71 33.60 -12.11
CA SER A 254 39.92 34.43 -12.24
C SER A 254 40.65 34.70 -10.91
N LEU A 255 40.68 33.71 -10.02
CA LEU A 255 40.93 33.90 -8.58
C LEU A 255 42.39 34.19 -8.18
N SER A 256 43.37 33.85 -9.02
CA SER A 256 44.79 34.14 -8.80
C SER A 256 45.60 33.84 -10.06
N HIS A 257 46.78 34.44 -10.21
CA HIS A 257 47.78 34.01 -11.20
C HIS A 257 48.51 32.70 -10.83
N ALA A 258 48.43 32.23 -9.57
CA ALA A 258 49.17 31.04 -9.13
C ALA A 258 48.58 29.68 -9.60
N SER A 259 47.26 29.56 -9.77
CA SER A 259 46.61 28.31 -10.21
C SER A 259 45.20 28.59 -10.76
N SER A 260 44.77 27.93 -11.84
CA SER A 260 43.33 27.91 -12.18
C SER A 260 42.61 26.82 -11.41
N SER A 261 41.29 26.88 -11.47
CA SER A 261 40.43 25.76 -11.18
C SER A 261 39.22 25.87 -12.11
N ILE A 262 38.86 24.79 -12.80
CA ILE A 262 37.77 24.74 -13.78
C ILE A 262 36.56 24.15 -13.06
N CYS A 263 35.54 24.97 -12.81
CA CYS A 263 34.34 24.56 -12.10
C CYS A 263 33.26 24.12 -13.11
N VAL A 264 32.65 22.96 -12.88
CA VAL A 264 31.61 22.40 -13.77
C VAL A 264 30.41 21.98 -12.92
N LEU A 265 29.22 22.47 -13.29
CA LEU A 265 27.96 22.14 -12.64
C LEU A 265 27.26 21.02 -13.42
N GLY A 266 27.35 19.79 -12.94
CA GLY A 266 26.57 18.65 -13.45
C GLY A 266 25.12 18.66 -12.94
N GLU A 267 24.25 17.89 -13.59
CA GLU A 267 22.86 17.66 -13.16
C GLU A 267 22.73 17.27 -11.67
N ARG A 268 23.71 16.55 -11.11
CA ARG A 268 23.69 16.04 -9.72
C ARG A 268 25.03 16.16 -8.99
N ASN A 269 26.10 16.61 -9.64
CA ASN A 269 27.44 16.69 -9.07
C ASN A 269 28.13 18.00 -9.45
N LEU A 270 28.71 18.67 -8.46
CA LEU A 270 29.67 19.76 -8.66
C LEU A 270 31.06 19.14 -8.84
N TYR A 271 31.77 19.55 -9.89
CA TYR A 271 33.17 19.18 -10.12
C TYR A 271 34.07 20.41 -10.12
N CYS A 272 35.30 20.22 -9.64
CA CYS A 272 36.38 21.19 -9.77
C CYS A 272 37.62 20.49 -10.30
N PHE A 273 38.13 20.92 -11.45
CA PHE A 273 39.32 20.35 -12.11
C PHE A 273 40.52 21.30 -12.04
N ARG A 274 41.71 20.74 -12.16
CA ARG A 274 42.96 21.44 -12.46
C ARG A 274 43.18 21.53 -13.97
N ASP A 275 44.12 22.38 -14.36
CA ASP A 275 44.51 22.67 -15.76
C ASP A 275 44.86 21.42 -16.61
N ASN A 276 45.28 20.35 -15.95
CA ASN A 276 45.65 19.05 -16.54
C ASN A 276 44.51 18.01 -16.54
N GLY A 277 43.26 18.44 -16.34
CA GLY A 277 42.08 17.55 -16.28
C GLY A 277 41.96 16.73 -14.99
N GLN A 278 42.87 16.85 -14.02
CA GLN A 278 42.75 16.13 -12.74
C GLN A 278 41.68 16.77 -11.86
N ILE A 279 40.79 15.96 -11.27
CA ILE A 279 39.81 16.42 -10.28
C ILE A 279 40.55 16.97 -9.05
N ARG A 280 40.35 18.25 -8.74
CA ARG A 280 40.76 18.89 -7.47
C ARG A 280 39.83 18.44 -6.34
N PHE A 281 38.52 18.49 -6.58
CA PHE A 281 37.48 17.92 -5.72
C PHE A 281 36.19 17.68 -6.51
N MET A 282 35.31 16.85 -5.97
CA MET A 282 33.93 16.70 -6.45
C MET A 282 32.96 16.62 -5.27
N LYS A 283 31.74 17.14 -5.44
CA LYS A 283 30.67 17.08 -4.44
C LYS A 283 29.39 16.59 -5.12
N LYS A 284 28.95 15.39 -4.75
CA LYS A 284 27.59 14.93 -5.06
C LYS A 284 26.57 15.83 -4.37
N LEU A 285 25.55 16.26 -5.10
CA LEU A 285 24.42 17.05 -4.65
C LEU A 285 23.24 16.09 -4.36
N GLU A 286 22.41 16.44 -3.37
CA GLU A 286 21.22 15.67 -2.99
C GLU A 286 19.92 16.40 -3.38
N TYR A 287 20.07 17.43 -4.20
CA TYR A 287 19.07 18.32 -4.77
C TYR A 287 19.49 18.65 -6.20
N ASN A 288 18.55 19.05 -7.05
CA ASN A 288 18.86 19.52 -8.39
C ASN A 288 19.36 20.98 -8.30
N PRO A 289 20.60 21.29 -8.72
CA PRO A 289 21.04 22.68 -8.86
C PRO A 289 20.33 23.34 -10.05
N SER A 290 20.17 24.66 -10.00
CA SER A 290 19.64 25.46 -11.12
C SER A 290 20.73 26.28 -11.80
N CYS A 291 21.58 26.95 -11.00
CA CYS A 291 22.70 27.75 -11.48
C CYS A 291 23.83 27.81 -10.44
N PHE A 292 25.03 28.25 -10.82
CA PHE A 292 26.14 28.48 -9.90
C PHE A 292 27.01 29.68 -10.28
N LEU A 293 27.86 30.14 -9.36
CA LEU A 293 28.92 31.11 -9.62
C LEU A 293 30.09 30.94 -8.64
N PRO A 294 31.30 30.57 -9.11
CA PRO A 294 32.50 30.62 -8.30
C PRO A 294 33.01 32.06 -8.18
N TYR A 295 33.34 32.48 -6.96
CA TYR A 295 33.79 33.84 -6.65
C TYR A 295 34.99 33.84 -5.69
N ALA A 296 35.61 35.01 -5.53
CA ALA A 296 36.90 35.13 -4.88
C ALA A 296 36.88 34.74 -3.38
N SER A 297 38.00 34.12 -2.96
CA SER A 297 38.33 33.82 -1.57
C SER A 297 39.81 34.10 -1.36
N ALA A 298 40.18 34.66 -0.20
CA ALA A 298 41.54 35.12 0.06
C ALA A 298 42.57 33.99 0.27
N GLU A 299 42.12 32.76 0.54
CA GLU A 299 42.94 31.68 1.11
C GLU A 299 43.14 30.48 0.16
N GLY A 300 43.05 30.68 -1.15
CA GLY A 300 43.30 29.63 -2.17
C GLY A 300 42.23 28.53 -2.30
N THR A 301 41.30 28.45 -1.35
CA THR A 301 39.98 27.82 -1.53
C THR A 301 39.14 28.58 -2.55
N ILE A 302 38.11 27.96 -3.10
CA ILE A 302 37.12 28.58 -3.98
C ILE A 302 35.83 28.77 -3.19
N ASN A 303 35.27 29.98 -3.20
CA ASN A 303 33.91 30.19 -2.72
C ASN A 303 32.94 29.99 -3.89
N LEU A 304 31.79 29.36 -3.66
CA LEU A 304 30.79 29.07 -4.68
C LEU A 304 29.40 29.43 -4.19
N LEU A 305 28.68 30.23 -4.98
CA LEU A 305 27.22 30.37 -4.91
C LEU A 305 26.58 29.26 -5.75
N LEU A 306 25.57 28.59 -5.21
CA LEU A 306 24.79 27.58 -5.93
C LEU A 306 23.30 27.77 -5.63
N GLY A 307 22.52 28.03 -6.67
CA GLY A 307 21.06 28.02 -6.62
C GLY A 307 20.49 26.62 -6.83
N ASN A 308 19.32 26.33 -6.24
CA ASN A 308 18.59 25.09 -6.49
C ASN A 308 17.10 25.32 -6.75
N HIS A 309 16.44 24.30 -7.30
CA HIS A 309 15.01 24.30 -7.61
C HIS A 309 14.07 24.28 -6.36
N ASN A 310 14.61 24.37 -5.14
CA ASN A 310 13.85 24.45 -3.89
C ASN A 310 13.86 25.87 -3.29
N ASN A 311 14.11 26.90 -4.11
CA ASN A 311 14.27 28.31 -3.73
C ASN A 311 15.32 28.51 -2.61
N MET A 312 16.48 27.84 -2.70
CA MET A 312 17.61 28.06 -1.79
C MET A 312 18.87 28.49 -2.54
N MET A 313 19.55 29.50 -2.01
CA MET A 313 20.93 29.85 -2.34
C MET A 313 21.86 29.21 -1.30
N LEU A 314 22.87 28.49 -1.77
CA LEU A 314 23.82 27.74 -0.95
C LEU A 314 25.23 28.28 -1.20
N VAL A 315 25.93 28.64 -0.13
CA VAL A 315 27.31 29.16 -0.18
C VAL A 315 28.27 28.07 0.27
N PHE A 316 29.13 27.60 -0.63
CA PHE A 316 30.16 26.59 -0.36
C PHE A 316 31.55 27.22 -0.32
N GLN A 317 32.44 26.67 0.51
CA GLN A 317 33.91 26.82 0.39
C GLN A 317 34.49 25.45 0.03
N ASP A 318 35.07 25.34 -1.16
CA ASP A 318 35.38 24.07 -1.86
C ASP A 318 34.18 23.10 -1.82
N THR A 319 34.17 22.09 -0.94
CA THR A 319 33.06 21.13 -0.77
C THR A 319 32.20 21.35 0.48
N THR A 320 32.54 22.34 1.31
CA THR A 320 31.94 22.57 2.64
C THR A 320 30.85 23.62 2.57
N LEU A 321 29.62 23.29 2.96
CA LEU A 321 28.55 24.28 3.07
C LEU A 321 28.86 25.27 4.22
N LYS A 322 28.83 26.57 3.93
CA LYS A 322 29.09 27.66 4.88
C LYS A 322 27.83 28.45 5.21
N TRP A 323 26.93 28.62 4.25
CA TRP A 323 25.66 29.31 4.46
C TRP A 323 24.56 28.72 3.56
N ALA A 324 23.32 28.83 4.02
CA ALA A 324 22.12 28.52 3.23
C ALA A 324 21.08 29.61 3.47
N ALA A 325 20.45 30.10 2.40
CA ALA A 325 19.46 31.17 2.49
C ALA A 325 18.27 30.90 1.56
N GLN A 326 17.05 31.03 2.08
CA GLN A 326 15.82 30.95 1.30
C GLN A 326 15.68 32.18 0.38
N LEU A 327 15.46 31.93 -0.91
CA LEU A 327 15.16 32.91 -1.96
C LEU A 327 13.64 33.09 -2.13
N ALA A 328 13.23 34.14 -2.84
CA ALA A 328 11.84 34.31 -3.26
C ALA A 328 11.42 33.30 -4.35
N SER A 329 12.29 33.08 -5.34
CA SER A 329 12.06 32.28 -6.55
C SER A 329 13.24 31.34 -6.85
N VAL A 330 13.12 30.49 -7.88
CA VAL A 330 14.26 29.70 -8.41
C VAL A 330 15.15 30.60 -9.27
N PRO A 331 16.45 30.73 -8.98
CA PRO A 331 17.36 31.50 -9.83
C PRO A 331 17.84 30.65 -11.01
N VAL A 332 17.72 31.17 -12.22
CA VAL A 332 18.32 30.59 -13.45
C VAL A 332 19.68 31.25 -13.75
N ALA A 333 19.86 32.50 -13.33
CA ALA A 333 21.18 33.13 -13.29
C ALA A 333 21.48 33.73 -11.90
N VAL A 334 22.75 33.70 -11.51
CA VAL A 334 23.27 34.39 -10.32
C VAL A 334 24.57 35.12 -10.64
N ARG A 335 24.68 36.37 -10.17
CA ARG A 335 25.88 37.23 -10.26
C ARG A 335 26.13 37.89 -8.90
N VAL A 336 27.35 38.37 -8.69
CA VAL A 336 27.72 39.19 -7.53
C VAL A 336 28.08 40.58 -8.02
N ALA A 337 27.46 41.61 -7.45
CA ALA A 337 27.61 43.00 -7.87
C ALA A 337 28.14 43.90 -6.74
N ASN A 338 28.74 45.03 -7.13
CA ASN A 338 29.21 46.07 -6.22
C ASN A 338 28.56 47.40 -6.61
N PHE A 339 27.56 47.80 -5.82
CA PHE A 339 26.89 49.08 -5.95
C PHE A 339 27.57 50.12 -5.04
N SER A 340 27.13 51.38 -5.13
CA SER A 340 27.69 52.51 -4.37
C SER A 340 27.60 52.30 -2.85
N GLU A 341 26.46 51.80 -2.37
CA GLU A 341 26.17 51.62 -0.94
C GLU A 341 26.63 50.26 -0.40
N LEU A 342 26.69 49.22 -1.25
CA LEU A 342 26.81 47.83 -0.82
C LEU A 342 27.63 46.98 -1.80
N LYS A 343 28.62 46.26 -1.28
CA LYS A 343 29.51 45.36 -2.03
C LYS A 343 29.14 43.91 -1.79
N GLY A 344 29.37 43.05 -2.80
CA GLY A 344 29.09 41.62 -2.70
C GLY A 344 27.59 41.28 -2.72
N VAL A 345 26.77 42.09 -3.39
CA VAL A 345 25.31 41.91 -3.45
C VAL A 345 24.97 40.74 -4.37
N LEU A 346 24.05 39.87 -3.92
CA LEU A 346 23.59 38.71 -4.66
C LEU A 346 22.50 39.14 -5.65
N VAL A 347 22.83 39.14 -6.95
CA VAL A 347 21.89 39.43 -8.04
C VAL A 347 21.41 38.11 -8.62
N THR A 348 20.10 37.85 -8.52
CA THR A 348 19.44 36.63 -9.03
C THR A 348 18.33 36.96 -10.01
N LEU A 349 18.25 36.20 -11.10
CA LEU A 349 17.18 36.29 -12.11
C LEU A 349 16.45 34.95 -12.24
N SER A 350 15.12 34.97 -12.14
CA SER A 350 14.22 33.84 -12.44
C SER A 350 13.93 33.75 -13.95
N SER A 351 13.57 32.56 -14.44
CA SER A 351 12.99 32.38 -15.79
C SER A 351 11.72 33.21 -16.00
N GLU A 352 10.99 33.52 -14.93
CA GLU A 352 9.74 34.30 -14.92
C GLU A 352 9.98 35.82 -14.79
N GLY A 353 11.22 36.30 -15.01
CA GLY A 353 11.55 37.72 -14.99
C GLY A 353 11.65 38.36 -13.60
N HIS A 354 11.49 37.62 -12.50
CA HIS A 354 11.82 38.14 -11.16
C HIS A 354 13.33 38.38 -11.04
N LEU A 355 13.73 39.66 -11.01
CA LEU A 355 15.09 40.13 -10.78
C LEU A 355 15.20 40.67 -9.36
N GLN A 356 16.14 40.14 -8.58
CA GLN A 356 16.33 40.49 -7.17
C GLN A 356 17.81 40.73 -6.86
N CYS A 357 18.12 41.88 -6.25
CA CYS A 357 19.38 42.20 -5.59
C CYS A 357 19.19 42.06 -4.07
N SER A 358 19.94 41.15 -3.45
CA SER A 358 19.72 40.74 -2.07
C SER A 358 21.01 40.55 -1.27
N TYR A 359 20.87 40.55 0.06
CA TYR A 359 21.93 40.22 1.02
C TYR A 359 21.50 39.06 1.92
N LEU A 360 22.46 38.39 2.55
CA LEU A 360 22.20 37.24 3.41
C LEU A 360 21.73 37.71 4.80
N GLY A 361 20.51 37.36 5.19
CA GLY A 361 19.95 37.72 6.50
C GLY A 361 20.57 36.91 7.64
N THR A 362 21.09 37.61 8.65
CA THR A 362 21.92 37.04 9.73
C THR A 362 21.27 37.04 11.11
N ASP A 363 20.15 37.75 11.32
CA ASP A 363 19.64 37.99 12.69
C ASP A 363 18.80 36.80 13.19
N PRO A 364 19.27 36.05 14.20
CA PRO A 364 18.49 34.98 14.81
C PRO A 364 17.25 35.56 15.50
N SER A 365 16.10 34.97 15.25
CA SER A 365 14.89 35.28 16.00
C SER A 365 14.75 34.35 17.21
N PHE A 366 14.65 34.93 18.40
CA PHE A 366 14.07 34.23 19.54
C PHE A 366 12.62 33.84 19.21
N PHE A 367 12.24 32.59 19.49
CA PHE A 367 10.86 32.11 19.33
C PHE A 367 9.96 32.59 20.47
N SER A 368 9.89 33.90 20.70
CA SER A 368 8.86 34.49 21.53
C SER A 368 7.53 34.48 20.77
N THR A 369 6.46 33.97 21.38
CA THR A 369 5.10 34.30 20.93
C THR A 369 4.95 35.83 20.88
N PRO A 370 4.39 36.41 19.79
CA PRO A 370 4.09 37.84 19.76
C PRO A 370 3.25 38.23 20.98
N LYS A 371 3.47 39.42 21.56
CA LYS A 371 2.56 39.94 22.57
C LYS A 371 1.21 40.23 21.90
N VAL A 372 0.21 39.42 22.21
CA VAL A 372 -1.09 39.42 21.50
C VAL A 372 -2.04 40.44 22.14
N ASP A 373 -1.59 41.69 22.25
CA ASP A 373 -2.34 42.80 22.86
C ASP A 373 -3.53 43.28 21.98
N ALA A 374 -3.99 42.43 21.04
CA ALA A 374 -5.00 42.71 20.02
C ALA A 374 -5.81 41.47 19.57
N ARG A 375 -5.85 40.40 20.39
CA ARG A 375 -6.85 39.32 20.27
C ARG A 375 -7.32 38.90 21.64
N GLU A 376 -8.25 39.67 22.19
CA GLU A 376 -9.08 39.24 23.31
C GLU A 376 -9.82 37.96 22.89
N VAL A 377 -9.63 36.87 23.63
CA VAL A 377 -10.39 35.64 23.44
C VAL A 377 -11.74 35.83 24.12
N ASP A 378 -12.83 35.51 23.43
CA ASP A 378 -14.17 35.56 24.03
C ASP A 378 -14.33 34.40 25.04
N TYR A 379 -14.00 34.70 26.30
CA TYR A 379 -14.13 33.77 27.41
C TYR A 379 -15.59 33.46 27.75
N GLU A 380 -16.56 34.33 27.41
CA GLU A 380 -17.98 34.07 27.66
C GLU A 380 -18.52 33.04 26.67
N GLN A 381 -18.18 33.17 25.37
CA GLN A 381 -18.50 32.17 24.35
C GLN A 381 -17.81 30.83 24.67
N LEU A 382 -16.52 30.85 25.05
CA LEU A 382 -15.75 29.64 25.34
C LEU A 382 -16.25 28.89 26.58
N ASP A 383 -16.61 29.60 27.66
CA ASP A 383 -17.19 29.01 28.86
C ASP A 383 -18.63 28.51 28.61
N ALA A 384 -19.42 29.19 27.79
CA ALA A 384 -20.74 28.71 27.36
C ALA A 384 -20.65 27.38 26.58
N GLU A 385 -19.71 27.27 25.63
CA GLU A 385 -19.45 26.03 24.88
C GLU A 385 -18.87 24.93 25.79
N MET A 386 -17.93 25.26 26.67
CA MET A 386 -17.40 24.32 27.66
C MET A 386 -18.52 23.76 28.56
N LYS A 387 -19.49 24.58 28.96
CA LYS A 387 -20.64 24.17 29.78
C LYS A 387 -21.63 23.27 29.03
N THR A 388 -21.87 23.48 27.73
CA THR A 388 -22.68 22.54 26.93
C THR A 388 -21.95 21.22 26.68
N LEU A 389 -20.65 21.25 26.33
CA LEU A 389 -19.86 20.03 26.14
C LEU A 389 -19.74 19.20 27.44
N GLN A 390 -19.48 19.85 28.59
CA GLN A 390 -19.48 19.16 29.88
C GLN A 390 -20.85 18.57 30.25
N ARG A 391 -21.96 19.16 29.83
CA ARG A 391 -23.30 18.59 30.03
C ARG A 391 -23.45 17.27 29.27
N VAL A 392 -23.11 17.27 27.98
CA VAL A 392 -23.14 16.07 27.12
C VAL A 392 -22.26 14.96 27.68
N ILE A 393 -21.04 15.28 28.15
CA ILE A 393 -20.14 14.31 28.79
C ILE A 393 -20.76 13.70 30.05
N ARG A 394 -21.37 14.52 30.92
CA ARG A 394 -22.02 14.05 32.16
C ARG A 394 -23.26 13.18 31.86
N GLU A 395 -24.03 13.52 30.84
CA GLU A 395 -25.19 12.74 30.39
C GLU A 395 -24.76 11.38 29.84
N ALA A 396 -23.78 11.34 28.93
CA ALA A 396 -23.21 10.10 28.38
C ALA A 396 -22.53 9.22 29.45
N THR A 397 -21.90 9.83 30.46
CA THR A 397 -21.27 9.10 31.57
C THR A 397 -22.30 8.55 32.58
N ARG A 398 -23.48 9.20 32.69
CA ARG A 398 -24.58 8.75 33.55
C ARG A 398 -25.30 7.53 32.97
N SER A 399 -25.34 7.38 31.64
CA SER A 399 -25.68 6.12 30.98
C SER A 399 -24.50 5.14 31.04
N GLN A 400 -24.30 4.48 32.19
CA GLN A 400 -23.31 3.41 32.33
C GLN A 400 -23.71 2.07 31.66
N ASP A 401 -24.87 2.03 31.02
CA ASP A 401 -25.25 0.94 30.13
C ASP A 401 -24.39 1.01 28.85
N ILE A 402 -23.63 -0.06 28.57
CA ILE A 402 -22.72 -0.17 27.41
C ILE A 402 -23.47 -0.11 26.06
N LEU A 403 -24.80 -0.28 26.10
CA LEU A 403 -25.71 -0.13 24.98
C LEU A 403 -26.62 1.09 25.21
N PRO A 404 -26.81 1.98 24.21
CA PRO A 404 -27.77 3.07 24.32
C PRO A 404 -29.20 2.51 24.47
N LYS A 405 -30.00 3.12 25.35
CA LYS A 405 -31.39 2.72 25.55
C LYS A 405 -32.23 3.04 24.33
N ALA A 406 -33.18 2.18 24.02
CA ALA A 406 -34.03 2.25 22.83
C ALA A 406 -35.15 3.33 22.93
N ASP A 407 -34.88 4.43 23.64
CA ASP A 407 -35.83 5.51 23.92
C ASP A 407 -35.81 6.63 22.88
N THR A 408 -34.93 6.56 21.86
CA THR A 408 -35.05 7.41 20.66
C THR A 408 -36.02 6.76 19.68
N GLU A 409 -37.05 7.50 19.26
CA GLU A 409 -38.00 7.10 18.22
C GLU A 409 -37.31 6.43 17.02
N GLU A 410 -37.90 5.36 16.48
CA GLU A 410 -37.29 4.57 15.41
C GLU A 410 -37.11 5.41 14.13
N ALA A 411 -35.88 5.92 13.95
CA ALA A 411 -35.48 6.79 12.84
C ALA A 411 -35.63 6.14 11.45
N VAL A 412 -35.73 4.81 11.42
CA VAL A 412 -36.01 3.95 10.26
C VAL A 412 -36.86 2.78 10.75
N THR A 413 -37.93 2.47 10.03
CA THR A 413 -38.76 1.28 10.24
C THR A 413 -38.58 0.32 9.07
N VAL A 414 -38.32 -0.96 9.36
CA VAL A 414 -38.16 -2.01 8.35
C VAL A 414 -39.27 -3.03 8.52
N THR A 415 -40.02 -3.27 7.44
CA THR A 415 -41.14 -4.22 7.43
C THR A 415 -40.94 -5.23 6.33
N THR A 416 -40.88 -6.51 6.71
CA THR A 416 -40.60 -7.63 5.80
C THR A 416 -41.84 -8.45 5.58
N THR A 417 -42.14 -8.79 4.32
CA THR A 417 -43.24 -9.67 3.94
C THR A 417 -42.71 -10.80 3.06
N VAL A 418 -42.88 -12.04 3.54
CA VAL A 418 -42.52 -13.26 2.81
C VAL A 418 -43.74 -13.72 2.00
N SER A 419 -43.54 -14.16 0.76
CA SER A 419 -44.61 -14.70 -0.08
C SER A 419 -45.20 -15.99 0.53
N SER A 420 -46.53 -16.09 0.54
CA SER A 420 -47.24 -17.31 0.97
C SER A 420 -47.22 -18.42 -0.08
N SER A 421 -46.90 -18.10 -1.33
CA SER A 421 -46.69 -19.05 -2.43
C SER A 421 -45.22 -19.06 -2.87
N MET A 422 -44.70 -20.23 -3.22
CA MET A 422 -43.37 -20.37 -3.83
C MET A 422 -43.32 -19.72 -5.22
N ASP A 423 -42.12 -19.35 -5.66
CA ASP A 423 -41.89 -18.69 -6.94
C ASP A 423 -42.03 -19.68 -8.11
N THR A 424 -42.73 -19.27 -9.17
CA THR A 424 -42.85 -20.05 -10.42
C THR A 424 -42.50 -19.18 -11.64
N PRO A 425 -41.37 -19.43 -12.34
CA PRO A 425 -40.33 -20.42 -12.06
C PRO A 425 -39.47 -20.07 -10.84
N SER A 426 -38.91 -21.11 -10.20
CA SER A 426 -37.93 -20.98 -9.12
C SER A 426 -36.69 -20.19 -9.56
N GLN A 427 -36.12 -19.42 -8.62
CA GLN A 427 -34.91 -18.62 -8.79
C GLN A 427 -33.67 -19.30 -8.15
N ALA A 428 -33.78 -20.58 -7.78
CA ALA A 428 -32.69 -21.33 -7.16
C ALA A 428 -31.50 -21.55 -8.12
N LEU A 429 -30.28 -21.50 -7.57
CA LEU A 429 -29.03 -21.75 -8.32
C LEU A 429 -28.83 -23.24 -8.65
N ILE A 430 -29.27 -24.11 -7.75
CA ILE A 430 -29.41 -25.55 -7.97
C ILE A 430 -30.84 -25.78 -8.45
N GLN A 431 -31.02 -26.42 -9.61
CA GLN A 431 -32.36 -26.63 -10.19
C GLN A 431 -33.09 -27.80 -9.50
N ASP A 432 -32.36 -28.86 -9.21
CA ASP A 432 -32.84 -30.10 -8.60
C ASP A 432 -31.79 -30.72 -7.65
N ILE A 433 -32.27 -31.45 -6.65
CA ILE A 433 -31.47 -32.30 -5.75
C ILE A 433 -32.15 -33.67 -5.71
N ASP A 434 -31.43 -34.73 -6.08
CA ASP A 434 -31.95 -36.11 -6.15
C ASP A 434 -33.27 -36.22 -6.95
N ASP A 435 -33.30 -35.61 -8.14
CA ASP A 435 -34.48 -35.45 -9.02
C ASP A 435 -35.64 -34.59 -8.44
N LEU A 436 -35.47 -33.97 -7.26
CA LEU A 436 -36.47 -33.10 -6.62
C LEU A 436 -36.21 -31.62 -6.95
N PRO A 437 -37.15 -30.88 -7.54
CA PRO A 437 -36.94 -29.48 -7.92
C PRO A 437 -36.81 -28.57 -6.69
N VAL A 438 -35.82 -27.68 -6.68
CA VAL A 438 -35.57 -26.76 -5.57
C VAL A 438 -36.48 -25.53 -5.67
N PRO A 439 -37.37 -25.28 -4.68
CA PRO A 439 -38.21 -24.09 -4.68
C PRO A 439 -37.43 -22.84 -4.26
N SER A 440 -37.95 -21.67 -4.62
CA SER A 440 -37.56 -20.39 -4.04
C SER A 440 -38.79 -19.63 -3.56
N VAL A 441 -38.58 -18.67 -2.65
CA VAL A 441 -39.66 -17.81 -2.13
C VAL A 441 -39.24 -16.35 -2.14
N THR A 442 -40.05 -15.51 -2.82
CA THR A 442 -39.86 -14.06 -2.84
C THR A 442 -40.11 -13.45 -1.45
N VAL A 443 -39.12 -12.73 -0.94
CA VAL A 443 -39.20 -11.87 0.25
C VAL A 443 -39.16 -10.42 -0.19
N LYS A 444 -40.09 -9.59 0.30
CA LYS A 444 -40.18 -8.15 0.03
C LYS A 444 -39.89 -7.38 1.31
N VAL A 445 -38.91 -6.49 1.25
CA VAL A 445 -38.51 -5.65 2.39
C VAL A 445 -38.85 -4.20 2.07
N LYS A 446 -39.71 -3.62 2.90
CA LYS A 446 -40.10 -2.21 2.83
C LYS A 446 -39.39 -1.43 3.93
N VAL A 447 -38.48 -0.55 3.53
CA VAL A 447 -37.81 0.40 4.41
C VAL A 447 -38.58 1.73 4.36
N LYS A 448 -38.85 2.33 5.51
CA LYS A 448 -39.47 3.67 5.62
C LYS A 448 -38.68 4.51 6.60
N SER A 449 -38.24 5.68 6.16
CA SER A 449 -37.47 6.61 6.99
C SER A 449 -38.36 7.62 7.70
N SER A 450 -38.03 7.95 8.95
CA SER A 450 -38.50 9.16 9.66
C SER A 450 -37.41 10.24 9.77
N CYS A 451 -36.19 9.96 9.30
CA CYS A 451 -35.05 10.88 9.25
C CYS A 451 -34.52 11.11 7.81
N VAL A 452 -33.46 11.90 7.65
CA VAL A 452 -32.67 11.96 6.41
C VAL A 452 -31.61 10.86 6.45
N MET A 453 -31.62 9.94 5.48
CA MET A 453 -30.63 8.88 5.33
C MET A 453 -29.70 9.16 4.14
N GLN A 454 -28.40 9.06 4.36
CA GLN A 454 -27.37 9.11 3.32
C GLN A 454 -26.50 7.85 3.37
N GLY A 455 -25.91 7.46 2.24
CA GLY A 455 -25.02 6.29 2.16
C GLY A 455 -25.67 4.97 2.55
N SER A 456 -27.00 4.88 2.41
CA SER A 456 -27.81 3.77 2.92
C SER A 456 -27.57 2.46 2.16
N LYS A 457 -27.27 1.40 2.92
CA LYS A 457 -27.05 0.05 2.41
C LYS A 457 -27.81 -0.97 3.25
N LEU A 458 -28.73 -1.67 2.60
CA LEU A 458 -29.43 -2.84 3.13
C LEU A 458 -28.61 -4.10 2.81
N THR A 459 -28.49 -4.96 3.81
CA THR A 459 -27.78 -6.24 3.74
C THR A 459 -28.67 -7.34 4.31
N ILE A 460 -28.73 -8.48 3.62
CA ILE A 460 -29.50 -9.67 3.98
C ILE A 460 -28.52 -10.78 4.32
N SER A 461 -28.82 -11.57 5.34
CA SER A 461 -27.99 -12.69 5.79
C SER A 461 -28.87 -13.87 6.17
N VAL A 462 -28.83 -14.92 5.36
CA VAL A 462 -29.46 -16.22 5.63
C VAL A 462 -28.41 -17.24 6.09
N ARG A 463 -28.86 -18.34 6.69
CA ARG A 463 -27.97 -19.34 7.30
C ARG A 463 -27.63 -20.46 6.31
N PRO A 464 -26.34 -20.79 6.07
CA PRO A 464 -25.98 -21.88 5.16
C PRO A 464 -26.69 -23.20 5.50
N PRO A 465 -27.14 -23.98 4.50
CA PRO A 465 -26.93 -23.79 3.07
C PRO A 465 -28.05 -22.98 2.37
N LEU A 466 -28.85 -22.18 3.08
CA LEU A 466 -29.73 -21.21 2.40
C LEU A 466 -28.91 -20.14 1.69
N ALA A 467 -29.42 -19.65 0.56
CA ALA A 467 -28.90 -18.51 -0.17
C ALA A 467 -30.04 -17.58 -0.62
N VAL A 468 -29.68 -16.40 -1.12
CA VAL A 468 -30.61 -15.40 -1.67
C VAL A 468 -30.12 -14.96 -3.05
N SER A 469 -31.05 -14.58 -3.93
CA SER A 469 -30.72 -14.12 -5.29
C SER A 469 -29.92 -12.81 -5.32
N GLN A 470 -30.07 -11.97 -4.29
CA GLN A 470 -29.26 -10.78 -4.04
C GLN A 470 -29.18 -10.52 -2.53
N ASP A 471 -27.96 -10.39 -2.01
CA ASP A 471 -27.66 -10.22 -0.58
C ASP A 471 -27.52 -8.74 -0.16
N GLN A 472 -27.22 -7.85 -1.10
CA GLN A 472 -26.87 -6.45 -0.83
C GLN A 472 -27.59 -5.49 -1.76
N PHE A 473 -28.21 -4.46 -1.19
CA PHE A 473 -28.92 -3.40 -1.90
C PHE A 473 -28.42 -2.03 -1.44
N THR A 474 -27.88 -1.22 -2.35
CA THR A 474 -27.65 0.21 -2.10
C THR A 474 -28.97 0.95 -2.28
N LEU A 475 -29.39 1.71 -1.27
CA LEU A 475 -30.59 2.52 -1.31
C LEU A 475 -30.20 3.98 -1.60
N GLU A 476 -30.92 4.64 -2.49
CA GLU A 476 -30.74 6.06 -2.79
C GLU A 476 -31.00 6.93 -1.52
N PRO A 477 -30.46 8.17 -1.45
CA PRO A 477 -30.66 9.03 -0.28
C PRO A 477 -32.15 9.28 0.01
N MET A 478 -32.59 8.89 1.21
CA MET A 478 -34.01 8.91 1.61
C MET A 478 -34.32 10.13 2.49
N GLY A 479 -35.34 10.90 2.10
CA GLY A 479 -35.89 12.00 2.91
C GLY A 479 -36.89 11.52 3.97
N VAL A 480 -37.25 12.42 4.89
CA VAL A 480 -38.25 12.17 5.94
C VAL A 480 -39.58 11.69 5.34
N GLY A 481 -40.13 10.60 5.86
CA GLY A 481 -41.39 10.00 5.43
C GLY A 481 -41.30 9.14 4.15
N SER A 482 -40.19 9.17 3.43
CA SER A 482 -40.01 8.36 2.21
C SER A 482 -39.92 6.86 2.51
N SER A 483 -40.25 6.04 1.50
CA SER A 483 -40.20 4.58 1.62
C SER A 483 -39.72 3.94 0.33
N THR A 484 -38.82 2.96 0.47
CA THR A 484 -38.31 2.12 -0.63
C THR A 484 -38.73 0.67 -0.38
N VAL A 485 -38.87 -0.11 -1.46
CA VAL A 485 -39.17 -1.54 -1.40
C VAL A 485 -38.15 -2.28 -2.25
N VAL A 486 -37.47 -3.26 -1.66
CA VAL A 486 -36.59 -4.21 -2.37
C VAL A 486 -37.18 -5.61 -2.29
N ALA A 487 -36.82 -6.47 -3.23
CA ALA A 487 -37.26 -7.86 -3.27
C ALA A 487 -36.11 -8.78 -3.67
N PHE A 488 -36.05 -9.96 -3.07
CA PHE A 488 -35.12 -11.04 -3.37
C PHE A 488 -35.82 -12.39 -3.19
N SER A 489 -35.32 -13.45 -3.82
CA SER A 489 -35.81 -14.81 -3.57
C SER A 489 -34.82 -15.56 -2.69
N ALA A 490 -35.30 -16.22 -1.64
CA ALA A 490 -34.53 -17.14 -0.83
C ALA A 490 -34.73 -18.58 -1.32
N PHE A 491 -33.70 -19.42 -1.25
CA PHE A 491 -33.71 -20.82 -1.72
C PHE A 491 -32.62 -21.67 -1.04
N LEU A 492 -32.70 -22.99 -1.20
CA LEU A 492 -31.68 -23.94 -0.74
C LEU A 492 -30.52 -24.03 -1.76
N ASN A 493 -29.28 -23.96 -1.28
CA ASN A 493 -28.06 -23.96 -2.10
C ASN A 493 -27.02 -24.97 -1.56
N GLY A 494 -27.46 -26.17 -1.21
CA GLY A 494 -26.58 -27.26 -0.76
C GLY A 494 -27.34 -28.54 -0.42
N HIS A 495 -26.64 -29.67 -0.44
CA HIS A 495 -27.19 -31.02 -0.29
C HIS A 495 -27.38 -31.46 1.18
N TYR A 496 -27.80 -30.53 2.06
CA TYR A 496 -28.03 -30.77 3.49
C TYR A 496 -29.07 -29.76 4.03
N PRO A 497 -29.77 -30.04 5.15
CA PRO A 497 -30.76 -29.11 5.67
C PRO A 497 -30.10 -27.97 6.48
N PRO A 498 -30.71 -26.76 6.51
CA PRO A 498 -30.21 -25.66 7.33
C PRO A 498 -30.49 -25.88 8.82
N ALA A 499 -29.70 -25.22 9.67
CA ALA A 499 -29.91 -25.23 11.13
C ALA A 499 -30.99 -24.26 11.62
N ASP A 500 -31.42 -23.32 10.78
CA ASP A 500 -32.57 -22.46 11.05
C ASP A 500 -33.12 -21.91 9.73
N LEU A 501 -34.41 -21.60 9.69
CA LEU A 501 -35.12 -21.04 8.54
C LEU A 501 -35.32 -19.52 8.61
N SER A 502 -34.67 -18.85 9.56
CA SER A 502 -34.71 -17.39 9.63
C SER A 502 -33.57 -16.73 8.85
N GLY A 503 -33.82 -15.51 8.40
CA GLY A 503 -32.84 -14.59 7.86
C GLY A 503 -32.85 -13.26 8.60
N ASP A 504 -31.70 -12.61 8.63
CA ASP A 504 -31.48 -11.31 9.24
C ASP A 504 -31.33 -10.23 8.15
N ILE A 505 -31.90 -9.05 8.38
CA ILE A 505 -31.77 -7.87 7.52
C ILE A 505 -31.18 -6.74 8.37
N ALA A 506 -30.01 -6.24 7.97
CA ALA A 506 -29.40 -5.05 8.56
C ALA A 506 -29.41 -3.90 7.56
N VAL A 507 -30.04 -2.78 7.93
CA VAL A 507 -30.01 -1.51 7.19
C VAL A 507 -29.02 -0.58 7.87
N SER A 508 -27.88 -0.39 7.22
CA SER A 508 -26.84 0.58 7.62
C SER A 508 -27.05 1.91 6.89
N TYR A 509 -26.90 3.03 7.59
CA TYR A 509 -27.11 4.37 7.03
C TYR A 509 -26.39 5.45 7.84
N SER A 510 -26.02 6.54 7.18
CA SER A 510 -25.56 7.76 7.87
C SER A 510 -26.72 8.75 8.02
N SER A 511 -26.93 9.26 9.23
CA SER A 511 -27.90 10.33 9.50
C SER A 511 -27.16 11.64 9.75
N PRO A 512 -27.26 12.66 8.87
CA PRO A 512 -26.66 13.98 9.07
C PRO A 512 -27.09 14.63 10.40
N THR A 513 -26.15 15.28 11.08
CA THR A 513 -26.41 16.11 12.27
C THR A 513 -25.61 17.40 12.19
N GLU A 514 -25.98 18.42 12.96
CA GLU A 514 -25.28 19.72 12.98
C GLU A 514 -23.79 19.57 13.34
N LEU A 515 -23.48 18.69 14.31
CA LEU A 515 -22.11 18.37 14.72
C LEU A 515 -21.36 17.47 13.72
N ASN A 516 -22.05 16.80 12.80
CA ASN A 516 -21.45 15.96 11.78
C ASN A 516 -22.28 15.97 10.47
N PRO A 517 -22.01 16.90 9.54
CA PRO A 517 -22.75 17.00 8.28
C PRO A 517 -22.48 15.84 7.31
N LYS A 518 -21.47 14.99 7.56
CA LYS A 518 -21.26 13.71 6.83
C LYS A 518 -22.11 12.57 7.39
N GLY A 519 -22.77 12.79 8.52
CA GLY A 519 -23.69 11.90 9.19
C GLY A 519 -23.05 10.91 10.15
N VAL A 520 -23.81 10.61 11.21
CA VAL A 520 -23.47 9.59 12.21
C VAL A 520 -23.94 8.23 11.66
N PRO A 521 -23.07 7.21 11.59
CA PRO A 521 -23.47 5.88 11.14
C PRO A 521 -24.41 5.23 12.17
N ARG A 522 -25.52 4.68 11.68
CA ARG A 522 -26.51 3.91 12.43
C ARG A 522 -26.79 2.59 11.69
N VAL A 523 -27.25 1.59 12.44
CA VAL A 523 -27.71 0.31 11.90
C VAL A 523 -29.02 -0.05 12.58
N HIS A 524 -30.04 -0.39 11.78
CA HIS A 524 -31.28 -1.02 12.25
C HIS A 524 -31.28 -2.48 11.79
N GLN A 525 -31.74 -3.40 12.64
CA GLN A 525 -31.77 -4.84 12.34
C GLN A 525 -33.18 -5.39 12.52
N SER A 526 -33.59 -6.28 11.61
CA SER A 526 -34.90 -6.96 11.62
C SER A 526 -34.74 -8.40 11.13
N ARG A 527 -35.48 -9.35 11.71
CA ARG A 527 -35.44 -10.77 11.36
C ARG A 527 -36.71 -11.16 10.60
N PHE A 528 -36.62 -12.18 9.76
CA PHE A 528 -37.75 -12.78 9.05
C PHE A 528 -37.62 -14.31 9.02
N ASP A 529 -38.75 -15.03 9.01
CA ASP A 529 -38.79 -16.49 8.97
C ASP A 529 -39.26 -16.98 7.59
N LEU A 530 -38.62 -18.03 7.07
CA LEU A 530 -38.94 -18.67 5.79
C LEU A 530 -39.83 -19.91 6.01
N PRO A 531 -40.76 -20.22 5.09
CA PRO A 531 -41.64 -21.37 5.22
C PRO A 531 -40.89 -22.71 5.17
N LEU A 532 -41.27 -23.67 6.01
CA LEU A 532 -40.68 -25.03 6.06
C LEU A 532 -40.70 -25.75 4.70
N ALA A 533 -41.73 -25.52 3.88
CA ALA A 533 -41.84 -26.06 2.52
C ALA A 533 -40.77 -25.55 1.52
N LEU A 534 -39.90 -24.61 1.92
CA LEU A 534 -38.72 -24.21 1.14
C LEU A 534 -37.62 -25.30 1.12
N VAL A 535 -37.60 -26.19 2.12
CA VAL A 535 -36.51 -27.17 2.31
C VAL A 535 -36.97 -28.63 2.40
N CYS A 536 -38.28 -28.89 2.50
CA CYS A 536 -38.83 -30.24 2.50
C CYS A 536 -40.17 -30.35 1.77
N MET A 537 -40.50 -31.56 1.31
CA MET A 537 -41.77 -31.91 0.68
C MET A 537 -42.53 -32.96 1.49
N SER A 538 -43.79 -33.20 1.16
CA SER A 538 -44.59 -34.30 1.74
C SER A 538 -44.02 -35.67 1.37
N SER A 539 -44.12 -36.64 2.28
CA SER A 539 -43.58 -37.99 2.10
C SER A 539 -44.45 -39.05 2.78
N SER A 540 -44.14 -40.33 2.54
CA SER A 540 -44.83 -41.45 3.21
C SER A 540 -44.30 -41.65 4.65
N PRO A 541 -45.17 -41.87 5.65
CA PRO A 541 -44.74 -42.00 7.05
C PRO A 541 -43.95 -43.28 7.32
N ALA A 542 -42.79 -43.13 7.96
CA ALA A 542 -41.97 -44.26 8.38
C ALA A 542 -42.63 -45.00 9.56
N LYS A 543 -42.72 -46.33 9.50
CA LYS A 543 -43.34 -47.16 10.56
C LYS A 543 -42.54 -47.14 11.87
N SER A 544 -41.22 -46.99 11.76
CA SER A 544 -40.29 -46.73 12.86
C SER A 544 -39.03 -46.11 12.25
N ALA A 545 -38.34 -45.27 13.02
CA ALA A 545 -36.97 -44.84 12.74
C ALA A 545 -36.07 -45.07 13.96
N THR A 546 -34.75 -44.88 13.83
CA THR A 546 -33.79 -44.99 14.95
C THR A 546 -34.05 -43.96 16.05
N HIS A 547 -34.06 -42.66 15.73
CA HIS A 547 -34.19 -41.59 16.71
C HIS A 547 -35.66 -41.21 16.95
N LYS A 548 -36.03 -40.98 18.22
CA LYS A 548 -37.42 -40.73 18.65
C LYS A 548 -37.50 -39.74 19.79
N ILE A 549 -38.19 -38.61 19.58
CA ILE A 549 -38.52 -37.60 20.59
C ILE A 549 -40.03 -37.57 20.77
N THR A 550 -40.52 -37.29 21.99
CA THR A 550 -41.96 -37.12 22.25
C THR A 550 -42.18 -35.82 23.02
N VAL A 551 -42.97 -34.92 22.44
CA VAL A 551 -43.38 -33.64 23.04
C VAL A 551 -44.80 -33.81 23.58
N ASP A 552 -44.98 -33.46 24.84
CA ASP A 552 -46.27 -33.50 25.54
C ASP A 552 -46.88 -32.09 25.58
N THR A 553 -48.19 -31.98 25.40
CA THR A 553 -48.96 -30.73 25.53
C THR A 553 -49.98 -30.83 26.68
N ASN A 554 -50.42 -29.71 27.24
CA ASN A 554 -51.53 -29.67 28.20
C ASN A 554 -52.92 -29.47 27.55
N LYS A 555 -53.02 -29.63 26.22
CA LYS A 555 -54.22 -29.41 25.39
C LYS A 555 -54.51 -30.67 24.55
N PRO A 556 -55.77 -30.92 24.15
CA PRO A 556 -56.12 -32.08 23.32
C PRO A 556 -55.33 -32.12 22.01
N PRO A 557 -55.12 -33.31 21.42
CA PRO A 557 -54.38 -33.47 20.17
C PRO A 557 -55.06 -32.73 19.02
N VAL A 558 -54.28 -31.94 18.29
CA VAL A 558 -54.67 -31.17 17.11
C VAL A 558 -54.47 -32.02 15.84
N ASN A 559 -55.41 -31.94 14.89
CA ASN A 559 -55.28 -32.52 13.57
C ASN A 559 -54.11 -31.87 12.81
N LEU A 560 -53.10 -32.67 12.43
CA LEU A 560 -51.88 -32.16 11.81
C LEU A 560 -52.16 -31.51 10.43
N THR A 561 -53.20 -31.94 9.73
CA THR A 561 -53.63 -31.35 8.45
C THR A 561 -54.17 -29.91 8.59
N ALA A 562 -54.64 -29.51 9.77
CA ALA A 562 -55.03 -28.13 10.04
C ALA A 562 -53.83 -27.21 10.37
N VAL A 563 -52.67 -27.78 10.68
CA VAL A 563 -51.46 -27.06 11.14
C VAL A 563 -50.37 -27.07 10.07
N PHE A 564 -50.37 -28.07 9.20
CA PHE A 564 -49.42 -28.28 8.10
C PHE A 564 -50.13 -28.48 6.75
N PRO A 565 -51.08 -27.60 6.36
CA PRO A 565 -51.93 -27.81 5.18
C PRO A 565 -51.13 -28.00 3.88
N GLU A 566 -49.99 -27.30 3.75
CA GLU A 566 -49.15 -27.33 2.56
C GLU A 566 -48.50 -28.70 2.28
N PHE A 567 -48.52 -29.61 3.26
CA PHE A 567 -48.02 -30.98 3.13
C PHE A 567 -49.11 -32.02 2.79
N TYR A 568 -50.39 -31.61 2.68
CA TYR A 568 -51.50 -32.53 2.39
C TYR A 568 -52.26 -32.24 1.08
N GLU A 569 -51.97 -31.14 0.37
CA GLU A 569 -52.69 -30.72 -0.87
C GLU A 569 -52.70 -31.75 -2.02
N LYS A 570 -51.90 -32.83 -1.93
CA LYS A 570 -51.80 -33.91 -2.94
C LYS A 570 -52.02 -35.31 -2.36
N ALA A 571 -52.48 -35.41 -1.11
CA ALA A 571 -52.63 -36.68 -0.39
C ALA A 571 -54.11 -37.07 -0.25
N GLU A 572 -54.60 -37.85 -1.22
CA GLU A 572 -55.87 -38.57 -1.05
C GLU A 572 -55.72 -39.59 0.10
N GLU A 573 -56.71 -39.62 1.00
CA GLU A 573 -56.76 -40.47 2.21
C GLU A 573 -55.57 -40.33 3.20
N SER A 574 -55.51 -39.20 3.91
CA SER A 574 -54.70 -39.04 5.13
C SER A 574 -55.56 -39.09 6.40
N ASP A 575 -55.15 -39.92 7.37
CA ASP A 575 -55.86 -40.17 8.65
C ASP A 575 -55.75 -39.00 9.66
N GLY A 576 -55.27 -37.82 9.25
CA GLY A 576 -55.16 -36.55 10.02
C GLY A 576 -54.18 -36.56 11.21
N ASN A 577 -53.72 -37.74 11.62
CA ASN A 577 -52.94 -37.96 12.84
C ASN A 577 -51.44 -38.23 12.58
N SER A 578 -51.01 -38.22 11.32
CA SER A 578 -49.61 -38.39 10.92
C SER A 578 -49.20 -37.39 9.86
N LEU A 579 -48.07 -36.71 10.09
CA LEU A 579 -47.34 -35.91 9.11
C LEU A 579 -46.03 -36.62 8.80
N ALA A 580 -45.61 -36.62 7.54
CA ALA A 580 -44.28 -37.06 7.16
C ALA A 580 -43.71 -36.16 6.08
N VAL A 581 -42.49 -35.70 6.31
CA VAL A 581 -41.76 -34.79 5.43
C VAL A 581 -40.42 -35.38 5.05
N GLN A 582 -40.00 -35.12 3.82
CA GLN A 582 -38.68 -35.44 3.30
C GLN A 582 -37.98 -34.13 2.94
N PHE A 583 -36.85 -33.85 3.59
CA PHE A 583 -35.96 -32.76 3.17
C PHE A 583 -35.44 -33.01 1.76
N LEU A 584 -35.16 -31.93 1.02
CA LEU A 584 -34.61 -32.03 -0.34
C LEU A 584 -33.26 -32.78 -0.36
N SER A 585 -32.52 -32.79 0.75
CA SER A 585 -31.33 -33.62 0.99
C SER A 585 -31.65 -35.07 1.42
N GLY A 586 -32.76 -35.65 0.95
CA GLY A 586 -33.17 -37.05 1.18
C GLY A 586 -33.67 -37.44 2.57
N ALA A 587 -33.27 -36.74 3.64
CA ALA A 587 -33.62 -37.08 5.03
C ALA A 587 -35.13 -37.05 5.31
N ARG A 588 -35.65 -38.00 6.10
CA ARG A 588 -37.09 -38.15 6.40
C ARG A 588 -37.40 -37.97 7.88
N VAL A 589 -38.47 -37.24 8.17
CA VAL A 589 -38.99 -37.03 9.53
C VAL A 589 -40.49 -37.34 9.54
N THR A 590 -40.95 -38.12 10.52
CA THR A 590 -42.36 -38.47 10.71
C THR A 590 -42.84 -37.96 12.07
N VAL A 591 -43.95 -37.23 12.10
CA VAL A 591 -44.66 -36.78 13.30
C VAL A 591 -45.95 -37.60 13.46
N LEU A 592 -46.13 -38.20 14.63
CA LEU A 592 -47.31 -39.00 14.98
C LEU A 592 -48.03 -38.35 16.16
N ALA A 593 -49.25 -37.85 15.92
CA ALA A 593 -50.16 -37.39 16.96
C ALA A 593 -50.87 -38.58 17.59
N SER A 594 -50.95 -38.64 18.92
CA SER A 594 -51.65 -39.72 19.61
C SER A 594 -53.16 -39.48 19.64
N LYS A 595 -53.95 -40.40 19.07
CA LYS A 595 -55.43 -40.35 19.10
C LYS A 595 -56.03 -40.41 20.53
N THR A 596 -55.25 -40.81 21.54
CA THR A 596 -55.73 -41.06 22.91
C THR A 596 -54.92 -40.33 24.00
N SER A 597 -53.93 -39.51 23.65
CA SER A 597 -53.13 -38.76 24.63
C SER A 597 -52.60 -37.45 24.06
N GLN A 598 -52.28 -36.50 24.94
CA GLN A 598 -51.79 -35.16 24.58
C GLN A 598 -50.30 -35.20 24.21
N ARG A 599 -49.91 -36.09 23.28
CA ARG A 599 -48.51 -36.44 22.98
C ARG A 599 -48.27 -36.53 21.47
N TYR A 600 -47.16 -35.96 21.03
CA TYR A 600 -46.71 -35.97 19.65
C TYR A 600 -45.31 -36.58 19.58
N ARG A 601 -45.16 -37.68 18.84
CA ARG A 601 -43.87 -38.34 18.65
C ARG A 601 -43.28 -37.94 17.31
N VAL A 602 -42.09 -37.33 17.34
CA VAL A 602 -41.27 -37.07 16.15
C VAL A 602 -40.21 -38.17 16.06
N GLN A 603 -39.99 -38.71 14.87
CA GLN A 603 -38.97 -39.74 14.62
C GLN A 603 -38.27 -39.53 13.27
N SER A 604 -36.97 -39.80 13.23
CA SER A 604 -36.11 -39.68 12.04
C SER A 604 -34.92 -40.66 12.14
N GLU A 605 -34.21 -40.86 11.03
CA GLU A 605 -32.98 -41.66 11.04
C GLU A 605 -31.75 -40.86 11.49
N SER A 606 -31.71 -39.55 11.24
CA SER A 606 -30.69 -38.64 11.79
C SER A 606 -31.22 -37.97 13.06
N PHE A 607 -30.32 -37.57 13.97
CA PHE A 607 -30.72 -36.87 15.19
C PHE A 607 -30.97 -35.37 14.90
N GLU A 608 -30.08 -34.78 14.12
CA GLU A 608 -30.07 -33.36 13.73
C GLU A 608 -31.33 -32.92 12.96
N ASP A 609 -31.87 -33.79 12.10
CA ASP A 609 -32.95 -33.45 11.16
C ASP A 609 -34.31 -33.29 11.86
N MET A 610 -34.47 -33.83 13.07
CA MET A 610 -35.69 -33.62 13.87
C MET A 610 -35.86 -32.17 14.33
N TRP A 611 -34.79 -31.37 14.38
CA TRP A 611 -34.79 -30.01 14.93
C TRP A 611 -35.86 -29.11 14.28
N LEU A 612 -35.77 -28.87 12.97
CA LEU A 612 -36.65 -27.93 12.27
C LEU A 612 -38.13 -28.33 12.41
N VAL A 613 -38.42 -29.63 12.34
CA VAL A 613 -39.80 -30.14 12.43
C VAL A 613 -40.35 -30.01 13.85
N ILE A 614 -39.53 -30.19 14.89
CA ILE A 614 -39.95 -29.96 16.29
C ILE A 614 -40.13 -28.46 16.57
N LYS A 615 -39.22 -27.61 16.07
CA LYS A 615 -39.34 -26.13 16.15
C LYS A 615 -40.67 -25.67 15.55
N GLU A 616 -40.93 -26.06 14.30
CA GLU A 616 -42.15 -25.69 13.57
C GLU A 616 -43.42 -26.22 14.25
N LEU A 617 -43.40 -27.47 14.76
CA LEU A 617 -44.51 -28.08 15.49
C LEU A 617 -44.89 -27.27 16.75
N VAL A 618 -43.90 -26.80 17.52
CA VAL A 618 -44.13 -25.95 18.69
C VAL A 618 -44.67 -24.58 18.26
N GLN A 619 -43.96 -23.87 17.37
CA GLN A 619 -44.34 -22.52 16.96
C GLN A 619 -45.73 -22.45 16.31
N ARG A 620 -46.10 -23.44 15.48
CA ARG A 620 -47.43 -23.49 14.87
C ARG A 620 -48.53 -23.89 15.85
N PHE A 621 -48.24 -24.71 16.87
CA PHE A 621 -49.21 -24.97 17.94
C PHE A 621 -49.45 -23.73 18.81
N GLU A 622 -48.40 -22.99 19.17
CA GLU A 622 -48.53 -21.69 19.86
C GLU A 622 -49.42 -20.73 19.05
N HIS A 623 -49.17 -20.60 17.74
CA HIS A 623 -49.97 -19.75 16.86
C HIS A 623 -51.44 -20.21 16.74
N HIS A 624 -51.67 -21.51 16.49
CA HIS A 624 -53.01 -22.10 16.35
C HIS A 624 -53.85 -21.95 17.63
N PHE A 625 -53.28 -22.23 18.80
CA PHE A 625 -53.99 -22.07 20.07
C PHE A 625 -54.16 -20.59 20.47
N ALA A 626 -53.23 -19.69 20.11
CA ALA A 626 -53.40 -18.26 20.30
C ALA A 626 -54.55 -17.69 19.44
N GLN A 627 -54.71 -18.13 18.19
CA GLN A 627 -55.88 -17.79 17.36
C GLN A 627 -57.20 -18.26 17.99
N GLN A 628 -57.19 -19.41 18.69
CA GLN A 628 -58.33 -19.93 19.46
C GLN A 628 -58.51 -19.26 20.84
N GLY A 629 -57.73 -18.22 21.16
CA GLY A 629 -57.82 -17.48 22.42
C GLY A 629 -57.25 -18.20 23.65
N VAL A 630 -56.58 -19.34 23.45
CA VAL A 630 -56.02 -20.18 24.53
C VAL A 630 -54.67 -19.62 24.99
N LYS A 631 -54.64 -19.02 26.19
CA LYS A 631 -53.46 -18.33 26.75
C LYS A 631 -52.60 -19.17 27.69
N ASP A 632 -53.01 -20.39 27.99
CA ASP A 632 -52.40 -21.28 28.98
C ASP A 632 -51.80 -22.56 28.36
N LEU A 633 -51.50 -22.53 27.06
CA LEU A 633 -50.77 -23.61 26.40
C LEU A 633 -49.40 -23.83 27.07
N ARG A 634 -49.04 -25.10 27.29
CA ARG A 634 -47.73 -25.52 27.74
C ARG A 634 -47.27 -26.74 26.95
N HIS A 635 -46.10 -26.61 26.36
CA HIS A 635 -45.30 -27.71 25.83
C HIS A 635 -44.40 -28.25 26.94
N SER A 636 -44.13 -29.55 26.96
CA SER A 636 -43.22 -30.17 27.91
C SER A 636 -42.50 -31.38 27.32
N PHE A 637 -41.31 -31.66 27.83
CA PHE A 637 -40.52 -32.83 27.47
C PHE A 637 -40.32 -33.71 28.71
N THR A 638 -40.73 -34.98 28.64
CA THR A 638 -40.70 -35.91 29.78
C THR A 638 -39.72 -37.08 29.58
N GLY A 639 -38.93 -37.07 28.50
CA GLY A 639 -37.92 -38.08 28.20
C GLY A 639 -36.53 -37.79 28.78
N PRO A 640 -35.57 -38.72 28.65
CA PRO A 640 -34.16 -38.43 28.90
C PRO A 640 -33.60 -37.47 27.83
N LEU A 641 -32.64 -36.62 28.20
CA LEU A 641 -31.95 -35.75 27.25
C LEU A 641 -31.02 -36.59 26.34
N PRO A 642 -31.05 -36.40 25.00
CA PRO A 642 -30.24 -37.15 24.03
C PRO A 642 -28.79 -36.65 23.97
N LEU A 643 -28.10 -36.72 25.12
CA LEU A 643 -26.70 -36.33 25.24
C LEU A 643 -25.72 -37.26 24.49
N PRO A 644 -25.92 -38.60 24.43
CA PRO A 644 -25.06 -39.48 23.63
C PRO A 644 -25.03 -39.12 22.14
N GLU A 645 -26.21 -38.90 21.55
CA GLU A 645 -26.41 -38.57 20.15
C GLU A 645 -25.84 -37.18 19.83
N TYR A 646 -26.14 -36.20 20.69
CA TYR A 646 -25.56 -34.86 20.63
C TYR A 646 -24.02 -34.87 20.73
N PHE A 647 -23.45 -35.69 21.61
CA PHE A 647 -22.00 -35.80 21.77
C PHE A 647 -21.30 -36.52 20.60
N GLN A 648 -22.03 -37.22 19.74
CA GLN A 648 -21.51 -37.78 18.49
C GLN A 648 -21.36 -36.69 17.41
N THR A 649 -22.29 -35.74 17.30
CA THR A 649 -22.14 -34.63 16.33
C THR A 649 -21.05 -33.64 16.75
N VAL A 650 -20.87 -33.43 18.07
CA VAL A 650 -19.71 -32.71 18.65
C VAL A 650 -18.37 -33.38 18.26
N ASP A 651 -18.24 -34.70 18.41
CA ASP A 651 -16.99 -35.38 18.05
C ASP A 651 -16.70 -35.32 16.54
N ASN A 652 -17.72 -35.52 15.69
CA ASN A 652 -17.56 -35.47 14.25
C ASN A 652 -17.04 -34.10 13.78
N HIS A 653 -17.60 -33.02 14.32
CA HIS A 653 -17.13 -31.66 14.07
C HIS A 653 -15.67 -31.47 14.51
N PHE A 654 -15.34 -31.87 15.74
CA PHE A 654 -13.98 -31.75 16.28
C PHE A 654 -12.94 -32.52 15.45
N GLN A 655 -13.23 -33.75 15.01
CA GLN A 655 -12.31 -34.52 14.16
C GLN A 655 -12.07 -33.84 12.80
N LEU A 656 -13.08 -33.18 12.22
CA LEU A 656 -12.93 -32.41 10.98
C LEU A 656 -12.12 -31.11 11.18
N ARG A 657 -12.22 -30.45 12.35
CA ARG A 657 -11.33 -29.33 12.73
C ARG A 657 -9.87 -29.78 12.90
N VAL A 658 -9.66 -30.90 13.60
CA VAL A 658 -8.32 -31.50 13.78
C VAL A 658 -7.71 -31.89 12.42
N SER A 659 -8.52 -32.45 11.52
CA SER A 659 -8.10 -32.80 10.15
C SER A 659 -7.77 -31.56 9.32
N ALA A 660 -8.58 -30.49 9.41
CA ALA A 660 -8.29 -29.22 8.75
C ALA A 660 -6.93 -28.63 9.19
N HIS A 661 -6.62 -28.71 10.48
CA HIS A 661 -5.34 -28.23 11.02
C HIS A 661 -4.15 -29.08 10.52
N GLN A 662 -4.30 -30.40 10.44
CA GLN A 662 -3.28 -31.28 9.85
C GLN A 662 -3.02 -30.97 8.37
N TYR A 663 -4.07 -30.73 7.57
CA TYR A 663 -3.92 -30.29 6.18
C TYR A 663 -3.23 -28.92 6.09
N GLN A 664 -3.54 -27.99 6.98
CA GLN A 664 -2.90 -26.66 7.03
C GLN A 664 -1.39 -26.76 7.30
N ASP A 665 -0.97 -27.61 8.24
CA ASP A 665 0.45 -27.84 8.54
C ASP A 665 1.18 -28.52 7.37
N LEU A 666 0.59 -29.56 6.76
CA LEU A 666 1.15 -30.24 5.60
C LEU A 666 1.30 -29.31 4.38
N LEU A 667 0.29 -28.45 4.14
CA LEU A 667 0.35 -27.39 3.14
C LEU A 667 1.45 -26.37 3.45
N ALA A 668 1.60 -25.96 4.72
CA ALA A 668 2.65 -25.05 5.13
C ALA A 668 4.06 -25.64 4.90
N GLU A 669 4.27 -26.91 5.23
CA GLU A 669 5.53 -27.62 4.93
C GLU A 669 5.82 -27.65 3.42
N ARG A 670 4.86 -28.11 2.60
CA ARG A 670 5.05 -28.21 1.14
C ARG A 670 5.23 -26.83 0.50
N ALA A 671 4.53 -25.80 0.97
CA ALA A 671 4.74 -24.42 0.54
C ALA A 671 6.13 -23.86 0.96
N VAL A 672 6.72 -24.30 2.08
CA VAL A 672 8.11 -23.97 2.42
C VAL A 672 9.10 -24.69 1.48
N GLN A 673 8.91 -25.98 1.22
CA GLN A 673 9.74 -26.76 0.30
C GLN A 673 9.70 -26.20 -1.13
N PHE A 674 8.50 -25.93 -1.65
CA PHE A 674 8.30 -25.34 -2.98
C PHE A 674 9.02 -24.01 -3.14
N ARG A 675 8.87 -23.08 -2.18
CA ARG A 675 9.58 -21.79 -2.17
C ARG A 675 11.10 -21.95 -2.05
N ALA A 676 11.60 -22.97 -1.36
CA ALA A 676 13.04 -23.25 -1.29
C ALA A 676 13.58 -23.71 -2.66
N ILE A 677 12.87 -24.59 -3.36
CA ILE A 677 13.22 -25.05 -4.71
C ILE A 677 13.19 -23.86 -5.70
N GLN A 678 12.12 -23.06 -5.68
CA GLN A 678 12.02 -21.84 -6.49
C GLN A 678 13.19 -20.87 -6.26
N ARG A 679 13.57 -20.61 -5.00
CA ARG A 679 14.74 -19.76 -4.68
C ARG A 679 16.05 -20.34 -5.20
N ARG A 680 16.22 -21.67 -5.18
CA ARG A 680 17.41 -22.34 -5.73
C ARG A 680 17.44 -22.23 -7.27
N LEU A 681 16.32 -22.45 -7.94
CA LEU A 681 16.17 -22.29 -9.39
C LEU A 681 16.42 -20.82 -9.82
N LEU A 682 15.82 -19.84 -9.14
CA LEU A 682 16.08 -18.41 -9.40
C LEU A 682 17.54 -18.01 -9.20
N THR A 683 18.28 -18.70 -8.31
CA THR A 683 19.72 -18.49 -8.15
C THR A 683 20.51 -19.08 -9.32
N ARG A 684 20.08 -20.22 -9.88
CA ARG A 684 20.66 -20.83 -11.09
C ARG A 684 20.37 -20.01 -12.35
N PHE A 685 19.14 -19.55 -12.53
CA PHE A 685 18.74 -18.74 -13.70
C PHE A 685 19.34 -17.32 -13.72
N LYS A 686 19.95 -16.87 -12.61
CA LYS A 686 20.73 -15.62 -12.56
C LYS A 686 22.21 -15.81 -12.89
N ASP A 687 22.70 -17.04 -12.99
CA ASP A 687 24.06 -17.33 -13.40
C ASP A 687 24.22 -17.04 -14.90
N LYS A 688 25.35 -16.44 -15.30
CA LYS A 688 25.67 -16.23 -16.72
C LYS A 688 26.17 -17.52 -17.39
N THR A 689 26.58 -18.50 -16.59
CA THR A 689 26.99 -19.83 -17.06
C THR A 689 25.83 -20.82 -16.92
N PRO A 690 25.51 -21.62 -17.95
CA PRO A 690 24.39 -22.55 -17.93
C PRO A 690 24.71 -23.79 -17.06
N ALA A 691 24.56 -23.65 -15.74
CA ALA A 691 24.70 -24.75 -14.80
C ALA A 691 23.50 -25.74 -14.94
N PRO A 692 23.73 -27.07 -14.95
CA PRO A 692 22.65 -28.04 -15.05
C PRO A 692 21.71 -27.96 -13.84
N LEU A 693 20.40 -28.12 -14.09
CA LEU A 693 19.37 -27.95 -13.06
C LEU A 693 19.30 -29.10 -12.05
N GLN A 694 20.01 -30.22 -12.27
CA GLN A 694 20.11 -31.34 -11.32
C GLN A 694 18.74 -31.86 -10.83
N ASN A 695 17.79 -31.98 -11.77
CA ASN A 695 16.41 -32.44 -11.56
C ASN A 695 15.58 -31.56 -10.58
N LEU A 696 16.01 -30.32 -10.30
CA LEU A 696 15.25 -29.36 -9.48
C LEU A 696 13.94 -28.90 -10.13
N ASP A 697 13.85 -29.00 -11.45
CA ASP A 697 12.63 -28.85 -12.25
C ASP A 697 11.64 -30.00 -11.97
N SER A 698 12.07 -31.25 -12.12
CA SER A 698 11.25 -32.43 -11.78
C SER A 698 10.82 -32.44 -10.31
N LEU A 699 11.69 -31.98 -9.39
CA LEU A 699 11.37 -31.83 -7.98
C LEU A 699 10.36 -30.69 -7.73
N LEU A 700 10.43 -29.58 -8.49
CA LEU A 700 9.46 -28.50 -8.43
C LEU A 700 8.07 -29.01 -8.86
N ASP A 701 7.99 -29.71 -9.98
CA ASP A 701 6.75 -30.29 -10.50
C ASP A 701 6.15 -31.32 -9.53
N ALA A 702 6.97 -32.24 -8.99
CA ALA A 702 6.51 -33.20 -7.99
C ALA A 702 5.98 -32.53 -6.72
N THR A 703 6.64 -31.46 -6.26
CA THR A 703 6.19 -30.67 -5.09
C THR A 703 4.91 -29.89 -5.41
N TYR A 704 4.75 -29.38 -6.64
CA TYR A 704 3.53 -28.70 -7.09
C TYR A 704 2.33 -29.65 -7.09
N HIS A 705 2.46 -30.86 -7.65
CA HIS A 705 1.37 -31.84 -7.65
C HIS A 705 0.97 -32.27 -6.22
N GLN A 706 1.93 -32.41 -5.30
CA GLN A 706 1.63 -32.65 -3.87
C GLN A 706 0.90 -31.46 -3.23
N LEU A 707 1.28 -30.23 -3.56
CA LEU A 707 0.65 -29.02 -3.01
C LEU A 707 -0.80 -28.87 -3.50
N MET A 708 -1.06 -29.18 -4.79
CA MET A 708 -2.41 -29.19 -5.35
C MET A 708 -3.28 -30.27 -4.70
N ALA A 709 -2.82 -31.52 -4.65
CA ALA A 709 -3.59 -32.62 -4.04
C ALA A 709 -3.92 -32.38 -2.55
N LEU A 710 -3.01 -31.75 -1.79
CA LEU A 710 -3.27 -31.33 -0.41
C LEU A 710 -4.26 -30.15 -0.33
N ALA A 711 -4.29 -29.26 -1.31
CA ALA A 711 -5.24 -28.14 -1.35
C ALA A 711 -6.65 -28.63 -1.68
N ASP A 712 -6.77 -29.54 -2.65
CA ASP A 712 -8.05 -30.17 -3.02
C ASP A 712 -8.64 -30.95 -1.82
N ALA A 713 -7.82 -31.74 -1.12
CA ALA A 713 -8.23 -32.48 0.09
C ALA A 713 -8.57 -31.56 1.28
N ALA A 714 -7.86 -30.44 1.43
CA ALA A 714 -8.17 -29.44 2.46
C ALA A 714 -9.52 -28.74 2.19
N GLU A 715 -9.85 -28.48 0.92
CA GLU A 715 -11.12 -27.89 0.49
C GLU A 715 -12.29 -28.86 0.66
N GLU A 716 -12.11 -30.14 0.33
CA GLU A 716 -13.09 -31.20 0.63
C GLU A 716 -13.36 -31.29 2.14
N ASN A 717 -12.31 -31.30 2.96
CA ASN A 717 -12.45 -31.27 4.43
C ASN A 717 -13.13 -29.98 4.93
N ARG A 718 -12.90 -28.83 4.29
CA ARG A 718 -13.58 -27.55 4.64
C ARG A 718 -15.09 -27.65 4.38
N LEU A 719 -15.49 -28.19 3.24
CA LEU A 719 -16.91 -28.41 2.90
C LEU A 719 -17.58 -29.40 3.86
N LEU A 720 -16.89 -30.47 4.25
CA LEU A 720 -17.38 -31.42 5.25
C LEU A 720 -17.48 -30.79 6.65
N LEU A 721 -16.53 -29.94 7.04
CA LEU A 721 -16.56 -29.21 8.31
C LEU A 721 -17.74 -28.23 8.38
N GLU A 722 -18.03 -27.49 7.31
CA GLU A 722 -19.18 -26.58 7.23
C GLU A 722 -20.51 -27.35 7.35
N GLN A 723 -20.64 -28.51 6.71
CA GLN A 723 -21.79 -29.40 6.89
C GLN A 723 -21.91 -29.92 8.33
N ALA A 724 -20.80 -30.39 8.92
CA ALA A 724 -20.78 -30.90 10.30
C ALA A 724 -21.13 -29.80 11.31
N PHE A 725 -20.68 -28.56 11.10
CA PHE A 725 -21.02 -27.41 11.93
C PHE A 725 -22.52 -27.10 11.87
N VAL A 726 -23.14 -27.12 10.67
CA VAL A 726 -24.60 -26.89 10.55
C VAL A 726 -25.40 -28.02 11.23
N ARG A 727 -25.02 -29.29 11.08
CA ARG A 727 -25.66 -30.41 11.80
C ARG A 727 -25.49 -30.31 13.32
N LEU A 728 -24.31 -29.89 13.78
CA LEU A 728 -24.05 -29.61 15.19
C LEU A 728 -24.92 -28.45 15.70
N ARG A 729 -25.10 -27.37 14.92
CA ARG A 729 -26.05 -26.29 15.26
C ARG A 729 -27.48 -26.82 15.42
N SER A 730 -27.99 -27.62 14.48
CA SER A 730 -29.33 -28.23 14.58
C SER A 730 -29.46 -29.08 15.85
N SER A 731 -28.45 -29.92 16.12
CA SER A 731 -28.37 -30.75 17.32
C SER A 731 -28.36 -29.92 18.61
N THR A 732 -27.67 -28.76 18.60
CA THR A 732 -27.55 -27.86 19.75
C THR A 732 -28.84 -27.09 19.99
N HIS A 733 -29.45 -26.52 18.94
CA HIS A 733 -30.76 -25.87 19.03
C HIS A 733 -31.84 -26.83 19.56
N LEU A 734 -31.84 -28.08 19.10
CA LEU A 734 -32.71 -29.14 19.61
C LEU A 734 -32.45 -29.42 21.10
N LEU A 735 -31.18 -29.49 21.53
CA LEU A 735 -30.84 -29.64 22.95
C LEU A 735 -31.31 -28.43 23.79
N VAL A 736 -31.18 -27.20 23.29
CA VAL A 736 -31.68 -25.97 23.95
C VAL A 736 -33.20 -26.03 24.12
N LEU A 737 -33.95 -26.41 23.09
CA LEU A 737 -35.41 -26.55 23.17
C LEU A 737 -35.83 -27.70 24.09
N LEU A 738 -35.17 -28.86 24.05
CA LEU A 738 -35.46 -29.94 24.99
C LEU A 738 -35.19 -29.54 26.44
N LEU A 739 -34.16 -28.73 26.70
CA LEU A 739 -33.87 -28.19 28.03
C LEU A 739 -34.92 -27.16 28.49
N SER A 740 -35.39 -26.27 27.62
CA SER A 740 -36.45 -25.30 27.97
C SER A 740 -37.79 -25.99 28.23
N LEU A 741 -38.16 -26.97 27.41
CA LEU A 741 -39.37 -27.81 27.57
C LEU A 741 -39.30 -28.77 28.76
N TRP A 742 -38.10 -29.17 29.21
CA TRP A 742 -37.91 -30.05 30.36
C TRP A 742 -37.96 -29.30 31.71
N GLN A 743 -37.41 -28.09 31.77
CA GLN A 743 -37.29 -27.31 33.02
C GLN A 743 -38.25 -26.11 33.14
N GLY A 744 -39.07 -25.86 32.11
CA GLY A 744 -39.98 -24.72 32.05
C GLY A 744 -39.22 -23.39 32.12
N LEU A 745 -38.16 -23.26 31.31
CA LEU A 745 -37.33 -22.05 31.28
C LEU A 745 -38.10 -20.87 30.68
N THR A 746 -37.82 -19.65 31.16
CA THR A 746 -38.38 -18.43 30.55
C THR A 746 -37.72 -18.14 29.20
N PRO A 747 -38.30 -17.26 28.35
CA PRO A 747 -37.65 -16.80 27.12
C PRO A 747 -36.24 -16.25 27.38
N ASP A 748 -36.06 -15.41 28.42
CA ASP A 748 -34.75 -14.86 28.77
C ASP A 748 -33.72 -15.95 29.13
N GLN A 749 -34.14 -16.98 29.88
CA GLN A 749 -33.28 -18.10 30.24
C GLN A 749 -32.96 -18.99 29.04
N THR A 750 -33.88 -19.10 28.09
CA THR A 750 -33.66 -19.81 26.82
C THR A 750 -32.68 -19.02 25.94
N ASN A 751 -32.82 -17.69 25.85
CA ASN A 751 -31.89 -16.80 25.14
C ASN A 751 -30.47 -16.84 25.72
N ILE A 752 -30.34 -16.87 27.07
CA ILE A 752 -29.03 -17.04 27.74
C ILE A 752 -28.43 -18.41 27.39
N LEU A 753 -29.24 -19.48 27.37
CA LEU A 753 -28.79 -20.83 27.04
C LEU A 753 -28.40 -20.97 25.56
N GLU A 754 -29.16 -20.36 24.64
CA GLU A 754 -28.84 -20.30 23.21
C GLU A 754 -27.54 -19.54 22.98
N ALA A 755 -27.37 -18.34 23.56
CA ALA A 755 -26.13 -17.57 23.46
C ALA A 755 -24.91 -18.28 24.10
N THR A 756 -25.14 -19.16 25.09
CA THR A 756 -24.08 -19.97 25.72
C THR A 756 -23.65 -21.14 24.84
N LEU A 757 -24.59 -21.84 24.20
CA LEU A 757 -24.32 -23.07 23.45
C LEU A 757 -24.13 -22.86 21.94
N LEU A 758 -24.59 -21.72 21.38
CA LEU A 758 -24.42 -21.33 19.97
C LEU A 758 -23.66 -19.99 19.83
N PRO A 759 -22.48 -19.83 20.47
CA PRO A 759 -21.78 -18.53 20.57
C PRO A 759 -21.20 -18.01 19.24
N LEU A 760 -21.06 -18.85 18.22
CA LEU A 760 -20.49 -18.51 16.91
C LEU A 760 -21.50 -18.74 15.79
N LEU A 761 -21.37 -17.99 14.70
CA LEU A 761 -22.23 -18.12 13.51
C LEU A 761 -21.60 -18.96 12.38
N GLN A 762 -20.27 -19.04 12.37
CA GLN A 762 -19.43 -19.91 11.54
C GLN A 762 -18.12 -20.15 12.30
N ASP A 763 -17.49 -21.30 12.08
CA ASP A 763 -16.16 -21.60 12.60
C ASP A 763 -15.07 -20.83 11.84
N THR A 764 -13.98 -20.43 12.52
CA THR A 764 -12.84 -19.74 11.90
C THR A 764 -11.52 -20.48 12.21
N PRO A 765 -10.44 -20.29 11.42
CA PRO A 765 -9.15 -20.96 11.66
C PRO A 765 -8.50 -20.64 13.02
N THR A 766 -8.92 -19.57 13.69
CA THR A 766 -8.39 -19.11 14.99
C THR A 766 -9.36 -19.30 16.16
N LEU A 767 -10.65 -19.47 15.88
CA LEU A 767 -11.71 -19.53 16.88
C LEU A 767 -12.89 -20.34 16.31
N GLY A 768 -13.22 -21.44 16.96
CA GLY A 768 -14.36 -22.28 16.64
C GLY A 768 -15.15 -22.71 17.87
N TRP A 769 -16.16 -23.53 17.61
CA TRP A 769 -17.27 -23.76 18.54
C TRP A 769 -16.85 -24.35 19.89
N GLU A 770 -15.96 -25.35 19.91
CA GLU A 770 -15.64 -26.11 21.12
C GLU A 770 -15.05 -25.24 22.23
N GLU A 771 -14.04 -24.43 21.93
CA GLU A 771 -13.41 -23.51 22.89
C GLU A 771 -14.33 -22.35 23.30
N SER A 772 -15.15 -21.83 22.38
CA SER A 772 -16.13 -20.79 22.69
C SER A 772 -17.24 -21.30 23.61
N CYS A 773 -17.78 -22.49 23.31
CA CYS A 773 -18.82 -23.16 24.09
C CYS A 773 -18.27 -23.59 25.47
N ASP A 774 -17.06 -24.16 25.55
CA ASP A 774 -16.46 -24.50 26.85
C ASP A 774 -16.22 -23.27 27.72
N ALA A 775 -15.78 -22.15 27.13
CA ALA A 775 -15.59 -20.90 27.87
C ALA A 775 -16.92 -20.33 28.39
N ALA A 776 -17.96 -20.29 27.55
CA ALA A 776 -19.29 -19.78 27.91
C ALA A 776 -19.97 -20.67 28.97
N VAL A 777 -19.99 -21.99 28.78
CA VAL A 777 -20.51 -22.95 29.76
C VAL A 777 -19.69 -22.91 31.06
N SER A 778 -18.35 -22.83 30.98
CA SER A 778 -17.49 -22.68 32.16
C SER A 778 -17.75 -21.36 32.90
N HIS A 779 -18.16 -20.29 32.22
CA HIS A 779 -18.58 -19.05 32.86
C HIS A 779 -19.92 -19.25 33.58
N LEU A 780 -20.95 -19.74 32.88
CA LEU A 780 -22.31 -19.96 33.41
C LEU A 780 -22.33 -20.93 34.61
N LEU A 781 -21.46 -21.95 34.61
CA LEU A 781 -21.26 -22.90 35.72
C LEU A 781 -20.54 -22.29 36.93
N ARG A 782 -19.85 -21.16 36.79
CA ARG A 782 -19.15 -20.43 37.86
C ARG A 782 -19.94 -19.24 38.38
N SER A 783 -20.67 -18.52 37.51
CA SER A 783 -21.54 -17.39 37.89
C SER A 783 -22.92 -17.89 38.37
N CYS A 784 -23.82 -18.24 37.46
CA CYS A 784 -25.23 -18.52 37.77
C CYS A 784 -25.44 -19.82 38.55
N LEU A 785 -24.72 -20.89 38.19
CA LEU A 785 -25.02 -22.25 38.67
C LEU A 785 -24.02 -22.79 39.69
N SER A 786 -23.24 -21.95 40.37
CA SER A 786 -22.20 -22.40 41.33
C SER A 786 -22.79 -23.18 42.52
N ARG A 787 -21.96 -23.99 43.20
CA ARG A 787 -22.31 -24.63 44.49
C ARG A 787 -21.73 -23.90 45.70
N SER A 788 -20.99 -22.81 45.50
CA SER A 788 -20.13 -22.20 46.51
C SER A 788 -19.94 -20.71 46.20
N PRO A 789 -20.37 -19.80 47.10
CA PRO A 789 -20.11 -18.36 46.92
C PRO A 789 -18.62 -18.03 46.98
N LYS A 790 -17.80 -18.92 47.55
CA LYS A 790 -16.34 -18.80 47.56
C LYS A 790 -15.74 -19.04 46.17
N ASP A 791 -16.36 -19.91 45.37
CA ASP A 791 -15.93 -20.23 44.01
C ASP A 791 -16.37 -19.13 43.03
N GLN A 792 -17.56 -18.53 43.24
CA GLN A 792 -18.00 -17.31 42.56
C GLN A 792 -17.01 -16.16 42.78
N ALA A 793 -16.68 -15.86 44.04
CA ALA A 793 -15.73 -14.80 44.38
C ALA A 793 -14.34 -15.03 43.78
N ALA A 794 -13.83 -16.27 43.84
CA ALA A 794 -12.55 -16.63 43.21
C ALA A 794 -12.58 -16.51 41.68
N SER A 795 -13.72 -16.80 41.04
CA SER A 795 -13.89 -16.66 39.58
C SER A 795 -14.00 -15.21 39.12
N LEU A 796 -14.53 -14.30 39.94
CA LEU A 796 -14.59 -12.86 39.65
C LEU A 796 -13.23 -12.18 39.79
N ALA A 797 -12.37 -12.69 40.67
CA ALA A 797 -11.00 -12.18 40.87
C ALA A 797 -10.02 -12.58 39.73
N GLN A 798 -10.38 -13.53 38.87
CA GLN A 798 -9.56 -13.99 37.75
C GLN A 798 -10.02 -13.36 36.43
N SER A 799 -9.71 -12.07 36.24
CA SER A 799 -10.04 -11.30 35.03
C SER A 799 -9.27 -11.75 33.77
N ALA A 800 -8.21 -12.56 33.93
CA ALA A 800 -7.58 -13.27 32.83
C ALA A 800 -8.42 -14.49 32.42
N GLY A 801 -9.30 -14.31 31.44
CA GLY A 801 -10.07 -15.40 30.84
C GLY A 801 -9.17 -16.50 30.25
N PRO A 802 -9.67 -17.75 30.14
CA PRO A 802 -8.90 -18.83 29.52
C PRO A 802 -8.57 -18.47 28.07
N ALA A 803 -7.33 -18.73 27.65
CA ALA A 803 -6.91 -18.50 26.27
C ALA A 803 -7.74 -19.39 25.33
N LEU A 804 -8.48 -18.76 24.42
CA LEU A 804 -9.27 -19.44 23.41
C LEU A 804 -8.35 -20.03 22.33
N GLY A 805 -8.56 -21.30 22.02
CA GLY A 805 -7.82 -22.06 21.00
C GLY A 805 -8.23 -23.52 21.02
N LEU A 806 -7.96 -24.23 19.91
CA LEU A 806 -8.41 -25.61 19.69
C LEU A 806 -8.05 -26.54 20.87
N PRO A 807 -9.03 -27.21 21.52
CA PRO A 807 -8.75 -28.12 22.63
C PRO A 807 -8.10 -29.42 22.13
N ALA A 808 -7.46 -30.17 23.05
CA ALA A 808 -6.86 -31.47 22.73
C ALA A 808 -7.90 -32.61 22.64
N ASP A 809 -9.02 -32.50 23.34
CA ASP A 809 -10.15 -33.43 23.31
C ASP A 809 -11.49 -32.74 23.63
N THR A 810 -12.59 -33.37 23.23
CA THR A 810 -13.97 -32.94 23.55
C THR A 810 -14.42 -33.34 24.96
N GLY A 811 -13.65 -34.16 25.66
CA GLY A 811 -14.00 -34.80 26.93
C GLY A 811 -14.14 -33.83 28.11
N ARG A 812 -13.48 -32.66 28.08
CA ARG A 812 -13.76 -31.56 29.02
C ARG A 812 -15.12 -30.91 28.73
N LEU A 813 -15.33 -30.46 27.49
CA LEU A 813 -16.56 -29.78 27.05
C LEU A 813 -17.81 -30.63 27.34
N LYS A 814 -17.78 -31.92 26.98
CA LYS A 814 -18.85 -32.87 27.27
C LYS A 814 -19.21 -32.93 28.76
N LYS A 815 -18.20 -33.04 29.65
CA LYS A 815 -18.42 -33.04 31.10
C LYS A 815 -19.06 -31.73 31.59
N HIS A 816 -18.67 -30.59 31.02
CA HIS A 816 -19.28 -29.30 31.35
C HIS A 816 -20.73 -29.17 30.85
N ILE A 817 -21.04 -29.64 29.63
CA ILE A 817 -22.42 -29.66 29.12
C ILE A 817 -23.29 -30.62 29.95
N THR A 818 -22.82 -31.83 30.25
CA THR A 818 -23.53 -32.73 31.16
C THR A 818 -23.77 -32.06 32.50
N LEU A 819 -22.75 -31.43 33.10
CA LEU A 819 -22.86 -30.74 34.40
C LEU A 819 -23.79 -29.52 34.37
N LEU A 820 -23.95 -28.85 33.22
CA LEU A 820 -24.94 -27.79 33.01
C LEU A 820 -26.35 -28.37 33.03
N CYS A 821 -26.63 -29.40 32.21
CA CYS A 821 -27.92 -30.11 32.22
C CYS A 821 -28.25 -30.67 33.61
N ASP A 822 -27.24 -31.22 34.30
CA ASP A 822 -27.35 -31.85 35.61
C ASP A 822 -27.65 -30.86 36.74
N ARG A 823 -27.27 -29.58 36.60
CA ARG A 823 -27.56 -28.49 37.54
C ARG A 823 -28.89 -27.79 37.22
N LEU A 824 -29.22 -27.58 35.94
CA LEU A 824 -30.55 -27.13 35.52
C LEU A 824 -31.62 -28.13 36.00
N GLY A 825 -31.40 -29.42 35.79
CA GLY A 825 -32.25 -30.52 36.27
C GLY A 825 -32.42 -30.63 37.79
N LYS A 826 -31.64 -29.87 38.57
CA LYS A 826 -31.72 -29.79 40.04
C LYS A 826 -32.31 -28.44 40.51
N GLY A 827 -33.08 -27.77 39.63
CA GLY A 827 -33.74 -26.50 39.92
C GLY A 827 -32.88 -25.25 39.66
N GLY A 828 -31.73 -25.40 39.00
CA GLY A 828 -30.86 -24.29 38.61
C GLY A 828 -31.60 -23.27 37.73
N ARG A 829 -31.27 -22.00 37.90
CA ARG A 829 -31.82 -20.87 37.12
C ARG A 829 -30.69 -20.02 36.55
N LEU A 830 -30.96 -19.37 35.43
CA LEU A 830 -30.00 -18.54 34.70
C LEU A 830 -30.38 -17.06 34.84
N SER A 831 -29.39 -16.21 35.07
CA SER A 831 -29.55 -14.75 35.18
C SER A 831 -28.22 -14.07 34.88
N LEU A 832 -28.24 -13.05 34.02
CA LEU A 832 -27.07 -12.21 33.72
C LEU A 832 -27.05 -10.91 34.54
N ALA A 833 -28.09 -10.65 35.34
CA ALA A 833 -28.12 -9.52 36.25
C ALA A 833 -27.06 -9.68 37.34
N SER A 834 -26.11 -8.75 37.38
CA SER A 834 -25.30 -8.53 38.58
C SER A 834 -26.22 -8.11 39.72
N GLU A 835 -26.25 -8.86 40.82
CA GLU A 835 -26.89 -8.42 42.08
C GLU A 835 -26.01 -7.37 42.79
N THR A 836 -25.76 -6.25 42.12
CA THR A 836 -24.95 -5.11 42.62
C THR A 836 -25.61 -4.38 43.80
N ASN A 837 -26.77 -4.85 44.27
CA ASN A 837 -27.55 -4.34 45.39
C ASN A 837 -27.73 -5.36 46.54
N ALA A 838 -27.00 -6.48 46.54
CA ALA A 838 -26.83 -7.28 47.75
C ALA A 838 -25.84 -6.56 48.70
N PRO A 839 -26.21 -6.24 49.96
CA PRO A 839 -25.32 -5.51 50.87
C PRO A 839 -24.13 -6.39 51.29
N VAL A 840 -22.96 -6.08 50.76
CA VAL A 840 -21.71 -6.78 51.10
C VAL A 840 -21.41 -6.59 52.60
N PRO A 841 -21.22 -7.67 53.39
CA PRO A 841 -20.89 -7.54 54.80
C PRO A 841 -19.55 -6.82 54.98
N ALA A 842 -19.48 -5.91 55.95
CA ALA A 842 -18.53 -4.80 56.02
C ALA A 842 -17.08 -5.15 56.41
N GLN A 843 -16.51 -6.25 55.89
CA GLN A 843 -15.17 -6.74 56.24
C GLN A 843 -14.25 -7.01 55.02
N VAL A 844 -14.62 -6.58 53.81
CA VAL A 844 -13.78 -6.73 52.59
C VAL A 844 -13.67 -5.42 51.80
N GLN A 845 -13.41 -4.30 52.49
CA GLN A 845 -13.43 -2.95 51.90
C GLN A 845 -12.05 -2.25 51.91
N THR A 846 -10.95 -3.02 51.84
CA THR A 846 -9.61 -2.53 52.22
C THR A 846 -8.49 -2.80 51.18
N LEU A 847 -8.78 -3.33 49.98
CA LEU A 847 -7.72 -3.76 49.03
C LEU A 847 -7.88 -3.35 47.56
N VAL A 848 -8.87 -2.53 47.18
CA VAL A 848 -8.90 -1.91 45.84
C VAL A 848 -9.20 -0.42 45.95
N ARG A 849 -8.20 0.40 45.65
CA ARG A 849 -8.33 1.86 45.49
C ARG A 849 -8.07 2.17 44.01
N PRO A 850 -9.04 2.65 43.23
CA PRO A 850 -8.76 3.20 41.90
C PRO A 850 -7.79 4.37 42.04
N GLY A 851 -6.78 4.45 41.17
CA GLY A 851 -5.85 5.57 41.15
C GLY A 851 -6.57 6.85 40.72
N GLY A 852 -6.57 7.87 41.58
CA GLY A 852 -7.00 9.21 41.20
C GLY A 852 -5.96 9.88 40.33
N VAL A 853 -6.40 10.70 39.36
CA VAL A 853 -5.52 11.61 38.63
C VAL A 853 -5.19 12.77 39.57
N GLU A 854 -3.91 12.99 39.85
CA GLU A 854 -3.47 14.17 40.61
C GLU A 854 -3.47 15.42 39.71
N PRO A 855 -3.88 16.60 40.23
CA PRO A 855 -3.80 17.84 39.48
C PRO A 855 -2.34 18.31 39.39
N ILE A 856 -1.90 18.63 38.16
CA ILE A 856 -0.59 19.26 37.96
C ILE A 856 -0.66 20.70 38.48
N ALA A 857 0.24 21.05 39.41
CA ALA A 857 0.37 22.41 39.92
C ALA A 857 1.25 23.26 39.00
N GLU A 858 0.89 24.54 38.82
CA GLU A 858 1.74 25.51 38.14
C GLU A 858 2.93 25.91 39.02
N ALA A 859 4.14 25.80 38.48
CA ALA A 859 5.35 26.42 39.01
C ALA A 859 6.32 26.73 37.86
N ALA A 860 6.88 27.94 37.84
CA ALA A 860 7.79 28.38 36.79
C ALA A 860 9.26 28.13 37.17
N GLY A 861 10.12 27.89 36.18
CA GLY A 861 11.58 27.81 36.32
C GLY A 861 12.26 27.18 35.11
N ASP A 862 13.28 27.84 34.57
CA ASP A 862 14.07 27.38 33.42
C ASP A 862 15.08 26.28 33.79
N ALA A 863 15.39 25.36 32.85
CA ALA A 863 16.77 24.98 32.46
C ALA A 863 16.86 23.83 31.42
N GLU A 864 17.65 24.07 30.36
CA GLU A 864 18.50 23.14 29.58
C GLU A 864 17.97 21.76 29.06
N ASP A 865 17.85 21.66 27.73
CA ASP A 865 17.75 20.39 26.96
C ASP A 865 19.15 19.88 26.52
N PRO A 866 19.57 18.64 26.88
CA PRO A 866 20.68 17.93 26.25
C PRO A 866 20.23 17.07 25.04
N PRO A 867 21.15 16.62 24.15
CA PRO A 867 20.81 16.37 22.75
C PRO A 867 20.24 14.99 22.39
N LEU A 868 19.43 14.97 21.32
CA LEU A 868 18.95 13.77 20.65
C LEU A 868 20.10 12.98 19.99
N ALA A 869 20.20 11.69 20.30
CA ALA A 869 21.07 10.74 19.64
C ALA A 869 20.30 9.51 19.13
N GLN A 870 20.83 8.89 18.07
CA GLN A 870 20.27 7.76 17.33
C GLN A 870 20.14 6.50 18.21
N ASP A 871 19.07 5.70 18.06
CA ASP A 871 19.14 4.47 17.24
C ASP A 871 17.80 3.69 17.20
N ALA A 872 17.52 3.00 16.09
CA ALA A 872 16.39 2.04 16.01
C ALA A 872 16.49 1.05 14.83
N ALA A 873 17.63 0.37 14.64
CA ALA A 873 17.78 -0.68 13.62
C ALA A 873 18.13 -2.06 14.22
N LYS A 874 17.41 -3.10 13.75
CA LYS A 874 17.62 -4.55 13.99
C LYS A 874 17.18 -5.08 15.37
N PHE A 875 16.12 -5.91 15.37
CA PHE A 875 15.98 -7.00 16.33
C PHE A 875 15.56 -8.30 15.63
N ILE A 876 16.52 -9.22 15.44
CA ILE A 876 16.26 -10.61 15.03
C ILE A 876 17.23 -11.53 15.79
N LYS A 877 16.69 -12.39 16.67
CA LYS A 877 17.13 -13.80 16.85
C LYS A 877 16.17 -14.55 17.78
N LYS A 878 15.72 -15.73 17.33
CA LYS A 878 14.95 -16.68 18.15
C LYS A 878 15.87 -17.43 19.13
N LYS A 879 15.35 -17.84 20.28
CA LYS A 879 15.94 -18.93 21.10
C LYS A 879 15.24 -20.26 20.77
N GLN A 880 15.99 -21.37 20.88
CA GLN A 880 15.43 -22.73 20.98
C GLN A 880 15.48 -23.21 22.45
N PRO A 881 14.64 -24.18 22.85
CA PRO A 881 14.69 -24.79 24.18
C PRO A 881 15.53 -26.07 24.23
N SER A 882 16.03 -26.43 25.41
CA SER A 882 16.62 -27.75 25.72
C SER A 882 16.25 -28.20 27.14
N LYS A 883 16.42 -29.49 27.46
CA LYS A 883 15.80 -30.15 28.63
C LYS A 883 16.70 -30.21 29.88
N LYS A 884 16.03 -30.47 31.03
CA LYS A 884 16.56 -30.55 32.40
C LYS A 884 17.73 -31.53 32.58
N ALA A 885 18.69 -31.13 33.43
CA ALA A 885 19.42 -31.99 34.37
C ALA A 885 19.46 -31.28 35.75
N LYS A 886 19.92 -31.93 36.82
CA LYS A 886 19.69 -31.46 38.22
C LYS A 886 20.88 -31.72 39.16
N LYS A 887 21.03 -30.80 40.14
CA LYS A 887 21.54 -30.96 41.53
C LYS A 887 23.00 -30.55 41.87
N ASP A 888 23.08 -29.94 43.05
CA ASP A 888 24.17 -29.82 44.05
C ASP A 888 25.41 -28.90 43.90
N LYS A 889 25.42 -27.89 44.80
CA LYS A 889 26.47 -27.42 45.74
C LYS A 889 27.76 -26.70 45.29
N GLU A 890 27.80 -25.43 45.73
CA GLU A 890 28.80 -24.78 46.59
C GLU A 890 30.30 -24.60 46.20
N ARG A 891 30.70 -23.32 46.25
CA ARG A 891 31.96 -22.75 46.78
C ARG A 891 33.26 -22.74 45.93
N LYS A 892 33.59 -21.50 45.54
CA LYS A 892 34.87 -20.77 45.72
C LYS A 892 36.12 -21.15 44.90
N GLU A 893 36.81 -20.05 44.54
CA GLU A 893 38.27 -19.86 44.42
C GLU A 893 39.04 -20.55 43.28
N ALA A 894 39.45 -19.71 42.33
CA ALA A 894 40.67 -19.84 41.52
C ALA A 894 41.90 -19.41 42.38
N PRO A 895 43.16 -19.39 41.87
CA PRO A 895 43.62 -19.75 40.51
C PRO A 895 44.87 -20.67 40.47
N ARG A 896 45.26 -21.13 39.27
CA ARG A 896 46.59 -20.84 38.67
C ARG A 896 46.81 -21.48 37.29
N GLU A 897 47.49 -20.71 36.45
CA GLU A 897 48.22 -21.05 35.21
C GLU A 897 49.56 -21.78 35.58
N PRO A 898 50.47 -22.19 34.66
CA PRO A 898 50.59 -21.82 33.23
C PRO A 898 51.02 -22.97 32.27
N SER A 899 51.67 -22.60 31.15
CA SER A 899 52.26 -23.43 30.06
C SER A 899 51.22 -24.18 29.21
N GLU A 900 51.08 -23.95 27.89
CA GLU A 900 52.01 -23.59 26.79
C GLU A 900 53.13 -24.61 26.54
N GLY A 901 53.18 -25.14 25.31
CA GLY A 901 54.18 -26.13 24.87
C GLY A 901 53.64 -27.06 23.79
N PRO A 902 53.49 -26.59 22.53
CA PRO A 902 53.05 -27.42 21.40
C PRO A 902 54.23 -28.20 20.76
N LEU A 903 53.90 -29.11 19.84
CA LEU A 903 54.62 -29.59 18.62
C LEU A 903 53.94 -30.94 18.26
N MET A 904 53.24 -31.08 17.12
CA MET A 904 53.69 -31.28 15.72
C MET A 904 53.93 -32.75 15.36
N GLU A 905 53.28 -33.18 14.26
CA GLU A 905 53.72 -34.26 13.33
C GLU A 905 53.81 -35.71 13.91
N GLU A 906 53.83 -36.82 13.17
CA GLU A 906 53.72 -37.17 11.73
C GLU A 906 53.06 -38.61 11.69
N ASP A 907 52.03 -38.91 10.90
CA ASP A 907 52.06 -39.50 9.53
C ASP A 907 51.85 -41.05 9.48
N ALA A 908 51.72 -41.61 8.27
CA ALA A 908 51.91 -43.01 7.86
C ALA A 908 50.98 -44.16 8.36
N ALA A 909 49.91 -44.41 7.58
CA ALA A 909 49.67 -45.67 6.81
C ALA A 909 49.38 -47.07 7.45
N GLU A 910 48.97 -47.98 6.55
CA GLU A 910 48.89 -49.47 6.57
C GLU A 910 47.71 -50.24 7.26
N GLU A 911 46.90 -50.88 6.40
CA GLU A 911 46.21 -52.19 6.59
C GLU A 911 47.24 -53.36 6.69
N PRO A 912 46.92 -54.67 7.01
CA PRO A 912 45.66 -55.39 6.72
C PRO A 912 45.17 -56.56 7.65
N ALA A 913 43.85 -56.84 7.57
CA ALA A 913 43.18 -58.15 7.42
C ALA A 913 43.24 -59.35 8.45
N LYS A 914 42.09 -60.07 8.50
CA LYS A 914 41.81 -61.50 8.90
C LYS A 914 41.78 -61.86 10.40
N GLU A 915 40.93 -62.78 10.91
CA GLU A 915 39.80 -63.59 10.34
C GLU A 915 38.62 -63.66 11.38
N ARG A 916 37.94 -64.72 11.88
CA ARG A 916 37.91 -66.20 11.72
C ARG A 916 36.56 -66.86 12.18
N ARG A 917 35.74 -67.41 11.26
CA ARG A 917 34.85 -68.62 11.43
C ARG A 917 33.61 -68.57 12.40
N GLU A 918 32.58 -69.46 12.38
CA GLU A 918 32.29 -70.70 11.60
C GLU A 918 30.78 -71.14 11.51
N LYS A 919 30.35 -71.77 10.38
CA LYS A 919 29.28 -72.83 10.20
C LYS A 919 27.79 -72.51 10.54
N ARG A 920 26.72 -73.19 10.05
CA ARG A 920 26.39 -74.39 9.18
C ARG A 920 24.86 -74.27 8.76
N GLU A 921 24.15 -75.03 7.89
CA GLU A 921 24.31 -76.15 6.94
C GLU A 921 23.19 -76.14 5.85
N LYS A 922 23.47 -76.64 4.62
CA LYS A 922 22.55 -77.30 3.63
C LYS A 922 21.39 -76.45 3.03
N ARG A 923 20.88 -76.74 1.82
CA ARG A 923 20.97 -77.93 0.93
C ARG A 923 21.10 -77.54 -0.57
N GLU A 924 21.38 -78.53 -1.42
CA GLU A 924 21.76 -78.46 -2.86
C GLU A 924 20.59 -78.58 -3.87
N PRO A 925 20.79 -78.43 -5.22
CA PRO A 925 21.90 -77.82 -6.02
C PRO A 925 21.33 -76.74 -7.02
N LYS A 926 21.70 -76.48 -8.29
CA LYS A 926 22.69 -76.90 -9.35
C LYS A 926 22.90 -75.66 -10.29
N LYS A 927 24.10 -75.35 -10.81
CA LYS A 927 24.66 -75.65 -12.17
C LYS A 927 23.75 -75.37 -13.39
N GLU A 928 24.20 -74.71 -14.48
CA GLU A 928 25.48 -74.01 -14.79
C GLU A 928 25.33 -73.08 -16.02
N ALA A 929 26.39 -72.40 -16.48
CA ALA A 929 26.31 -71.35 -17.52
C ALA A 929 27.12 -71.64 -18.80
N SER A 930 26.64 -71.18 -19.97
CA SER A 930 27.43 -70.92 -21.20
C SER A 930 26.63 -70.15 -22.28
N LYS A 931 27.31 -69.66 -23.34
CA LYS A 931 26.74 -68.93 -24.49
C LYS A 931 26.65 -69.82 -25.76
N GLU A 932 25.57 -69.64 -26.55
CA GLU A 932 25.49 -69.87 -28.03
C GLU A 932 25.84 -71.32 -28.53
N PRO A 933 25.82 -71.70 -29.84
CA PRO A 933 25.38 -71.01 -31.07
C PRO A 933 24.47 -71.83 -32.06
N LYS A 934 24.01 -71.16 -33.13
CA LYS A 934 23.85 -71.59 -34.55
C LYS A 934 22.92 -72.73 -35.06
N GLY A 935 22.54 -72.58 -36.34
CA GLY A 935 21.84 -73.51 -37.26
C GLY A 935 20.71 -72.79 -38.03
N GLU A 936 20.83 -72.25 -39.26
CA GLU A 936 21.26 -72.79 -40.58
C GLU A 936 20.36 -73.96 -41.05
N GLU A 937 19.84 -74.05 -42.29
CA GLU A 937 20.23 -73.61 -43.65
C GLU A 937 18.99 -72.98 -44.42
N VAL A 938 18.97 -72.35 -45.62
CA VAL A 938 19.96 -71.89 -46.65
C VAL A 938 19.29 -71.00 -47.75
N LYS A 939 20.12 -70.33 -48.59
CA LYS A 939 19.86 -69.75 -49.95
C LYS A 939 18.90 -68.54 -50.04
N LYS A 940 19.15 -67.51 -50.87
CA LYS A 940 20.26 -67.24 -51.84
C LYS A 940 20.48 -65.72 -52.01
N GLU A 941 21.72 -65.34 -52.34
CA GLU A 941 22.27 -64.14 -53.06
C GLU A 941 21.38 -62.88 -53.29
N SER A 942 21.89 -61.63 -53.25
CA SER A 942 23.20 -61.16 -53.76
C SER A 942 23.76 -59.84 -53.15
N LYS A 943 24.96 -59.46 -53.61
CA LYS A 943 25.86 -58.33 -53.26
C LYS A 943 25.27 -56.95 -52.88
N LYS A 944 25.82 -56.40 -51.79
CA LYS A 944 26.52 -55.09 -51.65
C LYS A 944 26.23 -53.98 -52.69
N GLU A 945 25.72 -52.83 -52.22
CA GLU A 945 26.29 -51.49 -52.49
C GLU A 945 25.84 -50.47 -51.40
N SER A 946 26.18 -49.18 -51.50
CA SER A 946 26.06 -48.22 -50.38
C SER A 946 25.76 -46.77 -50.77
N SER A 947 24.69 -46.16 -50.22
CA SER A 947 24.57 -44.70 -50.02
C SER A 947 23.38 -44.29 -49.11
N LYS A 948 23.37 -42.99 -48.75
CA LYS A 948 22.27 -42.14 -48.22
C LYS A 948 20.85 -42.56 -48.69
N ASP A 949 19.77 -42.32 -47.95
CA ASP A 949 19.36 -40.96 -47.52
C ASP A 949 18.39 -40.84 -46.32
N LYS A 950 18.04 -39.61 -45.94
CA LYS A 950 17.10 -39.22 -44.87
C LYS A 950 15.63 -39.47 -45.24
N LYS A 951 14.76 -39.60 -44.22
CA LYS A 951 13.29 -39.46 -44.36
C LYS A 951 12.68 -38.69 -43.19
N GLU A 952 11.64 -37.89 -43.49
CA GLU A 952 10.82 -37.15 -42.53
C GLU A 952 9.55 -37.93 -42.13
N PRO A 953 8.91 -37.60 -40.99
CA PRO A 953 7.57 -38.09 -40.63
C PRO A 953 6.45 -37.36 -41.43
N PRO A 954 5.24 -37.96 -41.55
CA PRO A 954 4.18 -37.50 -42.45
C PRO A 954 3.49 -36.19 -42.03
N ARG A 955 2.87 -35.50 -43.00
CA ARG A 955 2.28 -34.15 -42.82
C ARG A 955 0.99 -34.12 -41.99
N GLU A 956 0.14 -35.14 -42.07
CA GLU A 956 -1.23 -35.10 -41.52
C GLU A 956 -1.28 -34.88 -40.00
N GLU A 957 -0.31 -35.42 -39.25
CA GLU A 957 -0.25 -35.27 -37.80
C GLU A 957 0.08 -33.82 -37.37
N LYS A 958 0.90 -33.10 -38.17
CA LYS A 958 1.16 -31.66 -37.95
C LYS A 958 -0.06 -30.80 -38.23
N GLU A 959 -0.92 -31.19 -39.17
CA GLU A 959 -2.15 -30.43 -39.49
C GLU A 959 -3.21 -30.64 -38.41
N ARG A 960 -3.46 -31.89 -37.99
CA ARG A 960 -4.35 -32.19 -36.85
C ARG A 960 -3.93 -31.48 -35.55
N LYS A 961 -2.62 -31.34 -35.30
CA LYS A 961 -2.13 -30.58 -34.14
C LYS A 961 -2.39 -29.07 -34.29
N LYS A 962 -2.16 -28.49 -35.47
CA LYS A 962 -2.48 -27.08 -35.76
C LYS A 962 -3.96 -26.74 -35.66
N GLU A 963 -4.86 -27.67 -35.99
CA GLU A 963 -6.30 -27.45 -35.83
C GLU A 963 -6.71 -27.41 -34.34
N ARG A 964 -6.20 -28.33 -33.52
CA ARG A 964 -6.43 -28.31 -32.06
C ARG A 964 -5.92 -27.02 -31.42
N GLU A 965 -4.71 -26.58 -31.77
CA GLU A 965 -4.15 -25.31 -31.27
C GLU A 965 -5.02 -24.10 -31.67
N LYS A 966 -5.57 -24.06 -32.88
CA LYS A 966 -6.50 -23.01 -33.34
C LYS A 966 -7.86 -23.06 -32.62
N GLU A 967 -8.39 -24.24 -32.32
CA GLU A 967 -9.63 -24.37 -31.57
C GLU A 967 -9.45 -23.90 -30.13
N GLU A 968 -8.34 -24.26 -29.50
CA GLU A 968 -8.02 -23.81 -28.14
C GLU A 968 -7.80 -22.29 -28.07
N GLU A 969 -7.13 -21.69 -29.07
CA GLU A 969 -7.01 -20.23 -29.15
C GLU A 969 -8.39 -19.54 -29.32
N ARG A 970 -9.30 -20.13 -30.12
CA ARG A 970 -10.69 -19.64 -30.23
C ARG A 970 -11.42 -19.72 -28.88
N ARG A 971 -11.31 -20.81 -28.13
CA ARG A 971 -11.90 -20.95 -26.78
C ARG A 971 -11.31 -19.93 -25.80
N ARG A 972 -9.99 -19.68 -25.82
CA ARG A 972 -9.31 -18.65 -25.01
C ARG A 972 -9.73 -17.22 -25.39
N ARG A 973 -9.95 -16.92 -26.68
CA ARG A 973 -10.52 -15.64 -27.15
C ARG A 973 -12.00 -15.48 -26.75
N GLY A 974 -12.75 -16.58 -26.63
CA GLY A 974 -14.11 -16.62 -26.10
C GLY A 974 -14.17 -16.12 -24.65
N ARG A 975 -13.48 -16.81 -23.73
CA ARG A 975 -13.43 -16.42 -22.30
C ARG A 975 -12.97 -14.97 -22.09
N ARG A 976 -11.95 -14.52 -22.82
CA ARG A 976 -11.49 -13.11 -22.76
C ARG A 976 -12.52 -12.07 -23.23
N ARG A 977 -13.52 -12.47 -24.03
CA ARG A 977 -14.67 -11.60 -24.38
C ARG A 977 -15.77 -11.59 -23.32
N GLU A 978 -15.93 -12.68 -22.57
CA GLU A 978 -16.86 -12.75 -21.43
C GLU A 978 -16.30 -12.01 -20.21
N GLU A 979 -15.01 -12.18 -19.91
CA GLU A 979 -14.28 -11.44 -18.87
C GLU A 979 -14.36 -9.92 -19.11
N ARG A 980 -14.15 -9.47 -20.37
CA ARG A 980 -14.32 -8.06 -20.77
C ARG A 980 -15.77 -7.55 -20.75
N ARG A 981 -16.77 -8.42 -20.58
CA ARG A 981 -18.18 -8.02 -20.37
C ARG A 981 -18.57 -7.92 -18.90
N ARG A 982 -17.76 -8.43 -17.97
CA ARG A 982 -18.04 -8.39 -16.51
C ARG A 982 -17.58 -7.10 -15.81
N TRP A 983 -16.99 -6.14 -16.51
CA TRP A 983 -16.52 -4.86 -15.96
C TRP A 983 -17.08 -3.66 -16.76
N PRO A 984 -18.22 -3.09 -16.36
CA PRO A 984 -18.59 -1.71 -16.71
C PRO A 984 -17.60 -0.74 -16.07
N GLY A 985 -17.20 0.32 -16.79
CA GLY A 985 -16.08 1.16 -16.38
C GLY A 985 -16.37 2.12 -15.22
N ARG A 986 -15.35 2.35 -14.39
CA ARG A 986 -15.10 3.65 -13.76
C ARG A 986 -13.84 4.23 -14.41
N HIS A 987 -13.98 5.38 -15.08
CA HIS A 987 -12.98 6.44 -15.30
C HIS A 987 -13.37 7.30 -16.51
N LEU A 988 -14.31 8.20 -16.27
CA LEU A 988 -14.24 9.62 -16.63
C LEU A 988 -14.97 10.39 -15.51
#